data_AF-A0A2K8P2P6-F1
#
_entry.id   AF-A0A2K8P2P6-F1
#
_cell.length_a   1.000
_cell.length_b   1.000
_cell.length_c   1.000
_cell.angle_alpha   90.00
_cell.angle_beta   90.00
_cell.angle_gamma   90.00
#
_symmetry.space_group_name_H-M   'P 1'
#
loop_
_entity.id
_entity.type
_entity.pdbx_description
1 polymer ?
#
loop_
_entity_poly.entity_id
_entity_poly.type
_entity_poly.pdbx_seq_one_letter_code
_entity_poly.pdbx_strand_id
1 'polypeptide(L)'
;MNKLISFLAAATLVTNGVILAVSCNSILVGDKLEKIHVKTLEKNLQDLLKSKTEQKWEVKDLQFEINQKYGEEQITVQETQTEVKEMTDGVYNQNWKFIGNGELNDKSSYIGEITLIHDWKMYKVLAASEIQAAANKVKGDYVTLEAAQSAIENEILSITGVKSVKFETNNYNLTNEQVKFSVELDENYKLDGSNTFTVDIRIGKKEIINYNSLKQTFEESINEGMNDSEVVNALKNIHKPNGVKTISVYKKQLNEIENAVFEVNITIDEDNYTISSTHFEIEVKVDNKEIIDTKELSMLLNKLSILSFNTSSETDLEKTIEYIIKMNTSSEVFELIQFSITEGKIIVSPKNNIKYKLSNEIEVNLNEWTNNSKNQSTIYYDNETEAFVAINFANEKEPSVREIDTETIYQIGYNFQGQVPIMPSKIRQINNYLPSGATNLTNMFYQCFEFNQDLSLWDTSNVTSLYGTFHEASKFDGNITSWNTESVTLMSYTFAKASQFNKDISKWKTEKVTMMDHMFENALSFNQNLSSWNVYNVINIDDFDVKTGNWKLARPKFDNSRNIEIINSELYSLVNDNEHKNKAWNKEELQQAVDKKYGAGKIVVIIYSLSKNQHLDVEFHEDTWMFIGQWSLSNKRLEYSNSTSIKHNWNVNVVSINEIENLLNNFLTEETPENQAIEEYKKFSASGIKVISSLKEDKDDKFIKVKLELIDSTYKWNDSNFNGEFKVISDKIIFMKNIDTTRIYELYDQVVKKDFTVNSNYKFLDLTKSIAYLNLSEEEFNAIDFKLFTLNNASGIVDIKIKDQYKNYYTLSGGEKRVSYYMAELGRDGLKQETIAEDSKGNIQVYPPTVSLENKNDGIKVYQIGIDYYQEAFVIGRLPENLEKISPYLPIEITSLYSAFFNLKKFNDPNIKQWNVSRITNMNATFGGATSFNQDISGWNTSNLNSMNNMFKGAVNFNQNLGFWNVNKVKSYENFDSNTKAWVLQKPLLAKY
;
A
#
# COMPACT_ATOMS: atom_id res chain seq x y z
N MET A 1 -171.28 68.89 -24.57
CA MET A 1 -171.00 70.34 -24.70
C MET A 1 -169.84 70.75 -25.60
N ASN A 2 -168.98 69.87 -26.11
CA ASN A 2 -169.33 68.67 -26.87
C ASN A 2 -168.05 67.88 -27.11
N LYS A 3 -168.02 66.56 -26.91
CA LYS A 3 -168.67 65.63 -27.85
C LYS A 3 -168.56 66.12 -29.30
N LEU A 4 -167.35 66.46 -29.71
CA LEU A 4 -166.86 66.40 -31.08
C LEU A 4 -165.34 66.23 -30.97
N ILE A 5 -164.83 65.11 -31.47
CA ILE A 5 -163.42 64.71 -31.63
C ILE A 5 -162.79 64.04 -30.38
N SER A 6 -162.64 62.72 -30.20
CA SER A 6 -162.73 61.52 -31.07
C SER A 6 -161.96 61.62 -32.39
N PHE A 7 -161.10 60.65 -32.64
CA PHE A 7 -160.58 60.29 -33.98
C PHE A 7 -159.39 61.11 -34.50
N LEU A 8 -158.31 60.36 -34.70
CA LEU A 8 -157.42 60.37 -35.86
C LEU A 8 -156.73 61.69 -36.24
N ALA A 9 -155.42 61.65 -36.38
CA ALA A 9 -154.85 61.13 -37.61
C ALA A 9 -153.32 61.03 -37.53
N ALA A 10 -152.86 59.80 -37.78
CA ALA A 10 -151.94 59.46 -38.84
C ALA A 10 -150.56 60.15 -38.91
N ALA A 11 -149.56 59.25 -38.84
CA ALA A 11 -148.58 59.04 -39.90
C ALA A 11 -147.62 60.19 -40.26
N THR A 12 -146.35 59.90 -39.92
CA THR A 12 -145.17 60.01 -40.79
C THR A 12 -144.71 61.37 -41.33
N LEU A 13 -143.38 61.45 -41.32
CA LEU A 13 -142.49 62.15 -42.26
C LEU A 13 -142.14 63.62 -41.96
N VAL A 14 -140.83 63.78 -41.70
CA VAL A 14 -139.90 64.61 -42.48
C VAL A 14 -139.86 66.11 -42.19
N THR A 15 -138.70 66.45 -41.62
CA THR A 15 -137.81 67.59 -41.88
C THR A 15 -138.24 69.01 -41.57
N ASN A 16 -137.24 69.72 -41.05
CA ASN A 16 -136.84 71.08 -41.36
C ASN A 16 -137.85 72.21 -41.14
N GLY A 17 -137.32 73.26 -40.53
CA GLY A 17 -137.87 74.60 -40.66
C GLY A 17 -138.36 75.13 -39.34
N VAL A 18 -137.44 75.78 -38.64
CA VAL A 18 -137.57 77.09 -38.00
C VAL A 18 -139.00 77.66 -37.92
N ILE A 19 -139.32 78.21 -36.74
CA ILE A 19 -139.95 79.53 -36.47
C ILE A 19 -140.67 79.39 -35.12
N LEU A 20 -140.03 79.84 -34.04
CA LEU A 20 -140.32 81.12 -33.37
C LEU A 20 -141.71 81.18 -32.71
N ALA A 21 -141.68 80.89 -31.41
CA ALA A 21 -141.73 81.91 -30.36
C ALA A 21 -143.04 82.11 -29.57
N VAL A 22 -142.79 82.34 -28.27
CA VAL A 22 -143.54 83.14 -27.28
C VAL A 22 -144.71 82.47 -26.56
N SER A 23 -144.54 82.27 -25.26
CA SER A 23 -145.24 83.04 -24.21
C SER A 23 -144.97 82.42 -22.83
N CYS A 24 -145.02 83.11 -21.70
CA CYS A 24 -144.78 84.50 -21.29
C CYS A 24 -145.07 84.45 -19.79
N ASN A 25 -144.12 84.77 -18.91
CA ASN A 25 -144.47 85.43 -17.64
C ASN A 25 -143.93 86.85 -17.71
N SER A 26 -144.46 87.56 -18.69
CA SER A 26 -144.67 88.99 -18.61
C SER A 26 -145.90 89.26 -19.46
N ILE A 27 -147.04 89.20 -18.78
CA ILE A 27 -148.27 89.82 -19.24
C ILE A 27 -148.00 91.33 -19.18
N LEU A 28 -148.06 92.00 -20.33
CA LEU A 28 -148.33 93.43 -20.37
C LEU A 28 -149.81 93.63 -20.01
N VAL A 29 -150.11 94.14 -18.81
CA VAL A 29 -151.33 94.95 -18.63
C VAL A 29 -150.87 96.40 -18.54
N GLY A 30 -150.61 97.00 -19.71
CA GLY A 30 -150.19 98.40 -19.84
C GLY A 30 -148.78 98.70 -19.31
N ASP A 31 -147.77 98.47 -20.14
CA ASP A 31 -146.39 98.97 -20.05
C ASP A 31 -145.46 98.57 -18.87
N LYS A 32 -145.62 97.41 -18.20
CA LYS A 32 -144.56 96.86 -17.31
C LYS A 32 -144.41 95.32 -17.34
N LEU A 33 -143.16 94.83 -17.47
CA LEU A 33 -142.77 93.41 -17.35
C LEU A 33 -142.88 92.92 -15.90
N GLU A 34 -143.52 91.77 -15.69
CA GLU A 34 -143.61 91.08 -14.39
C GLU A 34 -142.35 90.23 -14.16
N LYS A 35 -141.50 90.59 -13.20
CA LYS A 35 -140.17 89.97 -13.00
C LYS A 35 -140.26 88.71 -12.12
N ILE A 36 -139.51 87.64 -12.44
CA ILE A 36 -139.50 86.31 -11.79
C ILE A 36 -138.39 86.21 -10.74
N HIS A 37 -138.68 85.74 -9.52
CA HIS A 37 -137.66 85.66 -8.47
C HIS A 37 -136.74 84.43 -8.61
N VAL A 38 -135.40 84.60 -8.55
CA VAL A 38 -134.39 83.54 -8.77
C VAL A 38 -134.55 82.35 -7.83
N LYS A 39 -135.04 82.57 -6.61
CA LYS A 39 -135.37 81.50 -5.65
C LYS A 39 -136.28 80.40 -6.23
N THR A 40 -137.13 80.71 -7.21
CA THR A 40 -137.96 79.68 -7.88
C THR A 40 -137.14 78.64 -8.68
N LEU A 41 -135.85 78.91 -8.94
CA LEU A 41 -134.93 78.05 -9.70
C LEU A 41 -134.02 77.16 -8.83
N GLU A 42 -134.15 77.22 -7.51
CA GLU A 42 -133.27 76.57 -6.51
C GLU A 42 -132.82 75.16 -6.88
N LYS A 43 -133.78 74.26 -7.15
CA LYS A 43 -133.49 72.85 -7.46
C LYS A 43 -132.58 72.69 -8.68
N ASN A 44 -132.86 73.42 -9.76
CA ASN A 44 -132.12 73.31 -11.01
C ASN A 44 -130.68 73.83 -10.89
N LEU A 45 -130.46 74.83 -10.05
CA LEU A 45 -129.13 75.37 -9.75
C LEU A 45 -128.34 74.43 -8.82
N GLN A 46 -129.02 73.81 -7.85
CA GLN A 46 -128.40 72.86 -6.93
C GLN A 46 -127.93 71.57 -7.62
N ASP A 47 -128.68 71.07 -8.61
CA ASP A 47 -128.31 69.88 -9.38
C ASP A 47 -127.10 70.14 -10.29
N LEU A 48 -126.95 71.35 -10.83
CA LEU A 48 -125.79 71.74 -11.63
C LEU A 48 -124.49 71.66 -10.80
N LEU A 49 -124.52 72.23 -9.58
CA LEU A 49 -123.36 72.21 -8.69
C LEU A 49 -122.86 70.78 -8.44
N LYS A 50 -123.76 69.83 -8.15
CA LYS A 50 -123.44 68.43 -7.82
C LYS A 50 -122.81 67.60 -8.94
N SER A 51 -122.69 68.13 -10.16
CA SER A 51 -122.07 67.40 -11.28
C SER A 51 -120.55 67.24 -11.16
N LYS A 52 -119.87 67.99 -10.28
CA LYS A 52 -118.43 67.81 -9.97
C LYS A 52 -118.21 67.20 -8.58
N THR A 53 -118.00 65.88 -8.48
CA THR A 53 -117.97 65.15 -7.19
C THR A 53 -116.62 65.06 -6.49
N GLU A 54 -115.52 65.38 -7.17
CA GLU A 54 -114.13 65.20 -6.66
C GLU A 54 -113.28 66.48 -6.76
N GLN A 55 -113.87 67.61 -7.14
CA GLN A 55 -113.17 68.89 -7.32
C GLN A 55 -114.10 70.10 -7.19
N LYS A 56 -113.52 71.27 -6.92
CA LYS A 56 -114.24 72.55 -6.75
C LYS A 56 -114.76 73.15 -8.07
N TRP A 57 -115.72 74.08 -7.96
CA TRP A 57 -116.10 74.99 -9.04
C TRP A 57 -115.27 76.28 -8.99
N GLU A 58 -114.98 76.82 -10.17
CA GLU A 58 -114.38 78.15 -10.34
C GLU A 58 -115.44 79.12 -10.89
N VAL A 59 -115.41 80.39 -10.47
CA VAL A 59 -116.47 81.38 -10.78
C VAL A 59 -116.73 81.50 -12.28
N LYS A 60 -115.67 81.53 -13.09
CA LYS A 60 -115.79 81.67 -14.56
C LYS A 60 -116.53 80.50 -15.20
N ASP A 61 -116.24 79.28 -14.75
CA ASP A 61 -116.82 78.07 -15.30
C ASP A 61 -118.30 77.97 -14.94
N LEU A 62 -118.64 78.26 -13.68
CA LEU A 62 -120.03 78.22 -13.23
C LEU A 62 -120.87 79.35 -13.83
N GLN A 63 -120.32 80.55 -13.95
CA GLN A 63 -121.00 81.68 -14.61
C GLN A 63 -121.29 81.37 -16.09
N PHE A 64 -120.37 80.69 -16.78
CA PHE A 64 -120.57 80.28 -18.16
C PHE A 64 -121.76 79.33 -18.30
N GLU A 65 -121.85 78.28 -17.47
CA GLU A 65 -122.97 77.32 -17.49
C GLU A 65 -124.32 78.00 -17.19
N ILE A 66 -124.34 78.98 -16.27
CA ILE A 66 -125.55 79.74 -15.96
C ILE A 66 -125.98 80.64 -17.12
N ASN A 67 -125.05 81.33 -17.78
CA ASN A 67 -125.35 82.16 -18.94
C ASN A 67 -125.91 81.34 -20.10
N GLN A 68 -125.37 80.14 -20.34
CA GLN A 68 -125.89 79.23 -21.37
C GLN A 68 -127.33 78.80 -21.09
N LYS A 69 -127.65 78.54 -19.81
CA LYS A 69 -128.95 77.98 -19.44
C LYS A 69 -130.06 79.02 -19.26
N TYR A 70 -129.73 80.20 -18.75
CA TYR A 70 -130.72 81.23 -18.38
C TYR A 70 -130.61 82.52 -19.20
N GLY A 71 -129.61 82.64 -20.06
CA GLY A 71 -129.34 83.81 -20.88
C GLY A 71 -128.28 84.74 -20.26
N GLU A 72 -127.52 85.43 -21.11
CA GLU A 72 -126.46 86.34 -20.66
C GLU A 72 -127.03 87.53 -19.87
N GLU A 73 -126.29 87.94 -18.83
CA GLU A 73 -126.63 89.03 -17.90
C GLU A 73 -127.99 88.88 -17.17
N GLN A 74 -128.62 87.71 -17.24
CA GLN A 74 -129.89 87.44 -16.55
C GLN A 74 -129.66 87.14 -15.07
N ILE A 75 -128.74 86.21 -14.77
CA ILE A 75 -128.36 85.79 -13.42
C ILE A 75 -126.84 85.87 -13.27
N THR A 76 -126.39 86.62 -12.28
CA THR A 76 -124.98 86.71 -11.89
C THR A 76 -124.67 85.68 -10.82
N VAL A 77 -123.58 84.95 -10.99
CA VAL A 77 -123.04 83.98 -10.03
C VAL A 77 -121.90 84.64 -9.27
N GLN A 78 -121.97 84.57 -7.95
CA GLN A 78 -120.96 85.08 -7.06
C GLN A 78 -120.59 84.02 -6.04
N GLU A 79 -119.30 83.78 -5.88
CA GLU A 79 -118.81 82.99 -4.76
C GLU A 79 -118.94 83.82 -3.48
N THR A 80 -119.62 83.27 -2.48
CA THR A 80 -119.91 84.02 -1.24
C THR A 80 -118.89 83.82 -0.14
N GLN A 81 -117.95 82.91 -0.35
CA GLN A 81 -116.89 82.61 0.60
C GLN A 81 -115.56 82.66 -0.14
N THR A 82 -114.58 83.32 0.45
CA THR A 82 -113.23 83.43 -0.12
C THR A 82 -112.37 82.19 0.12
N GLU A 83 -112.79 81.28 1.00
CA GLU A 83 -112.09 80.02 1.32
C GLU A 83 -113.07 78.85 1.40
N VAL A 84 -112.71 77.75 0.74
CA VAL A 84 -113.45 76.47 0.78
C VAL A 84 -113.26 75.82 2.15
N LYS A 85 -114.35 75.33 2.77
CA LYS A 85 -114.28 74.67 4.07
C LYS A 85 -114.27 73.15 3.93
N GLU A 86 -113.31 72.49 4.57
CA GLU A 86 -113.38 71.05 4.80
C GLU A 86 -114.41 70.76 5.89
N MET A 87 -115.39 69.91 5.60
CA MET A 87 -116.43 69.53 6.55
C MET A 87 -115.95 68.37 7.44
N THR A 88 -115.50 67.28 6.82
CA THR A 88 -115.00 66.06 7.50
C THR A 88 -114.28 65.15 6.50
N ASP A 89 -113.15 64.56 6.90
CA ASP A 89 -112.40 63.50 6.18
C ASP A 89 -112.30 63.69 4.66
N GLY A 90 -111.69 64.80 4.25
CA GLY A 90 -111.41 65.11 2.86
C GLY A 90 -112.63 65.55 2.05
N VAL A 91 -113.81 65.72 2.66
CA VAL A 91 -115.02 66.28 2.02
C VAL A 91 -115.05 67.80 2.23
N TYR A 92 -115.15 68.56 1.16
CA TYR A 92 -115.08 70.02 1.10
C TYR A 92 -116.39 70.61 0.62
N ASN A 93 -116.73 71.81 1.11
CA ASN A 93 -117.92 72.55 0.71
C ASN A 93 -117.66 73.99 0.25
N GLN A 94 -118.47 74.47 -0.70
CA GLN A 94 -118.35 75.81 -1.28
C GLN A 94 -119.74 76.43 -1.55
N ASN A 95 -119.93 77.70 -1.16
CA ASN A 95 -121.22 78.39 -1.26
C ASN A 95 -121.30 79.37 -2.44
N TRP A 96 -122.32 79.20 -3.26
CA TRP A 96 -122.57 79.95 -4.49
C TRP A 96 -123.85 80.73 -4.42
N LYS A 97 -123.77 82.04 -4.64
CA LYS A 97 -124.92 82.95 -4.70
C LYS A 97 -125.26 83.30 -6.14
N PHE A 98 -126.55 83.22 -6.44
CA PHE A 98 -127.13 83.49 -7.74
C PHE A 98 -128.08 84.68 -7.59
N ILE A 99 -127.80 85.75 -8.34
CA ILE A 99 -128.48 87.05 -8.22
C ILE A 99 -129.14 87.39 -9.55
N GLY A 100 -130.44 87.62 -9.54
CA GLY A 100 -131.20 88.06 -10.70
C GLY A 100 -131.03 89.56 -10.92
N ASN A 101 -130.61 89.96 -12.11
CA ASN A 101 -130.23 91.34 -12.40
C ASN A 101 -131.40 92.28 -12.76
N GLY A 102 -132.64 91.77 -12.69
CA GLY A 102 -133.85 92.45 -13.14
C GLY A 102 -134.14 93.76 -12.40
N GLU A 103 -133.72 93.95 -11.14
CA GLU A 103 -133.97 95.21 -10.44
C GLU A 103 -133.10 96.37 -10.96
N LEU A 104 -131.93 96.05 -11.52
CA LEU A 104 -130.97 97.01 -12.04
C LEU A 104 -131.07 97.17 -13.57
N ASN A 105 -131.59 96.16 -14.25
CA ASN A 105 -131.74 96.14 -15.71
C ASN A 105 -133.16 95.70 -16.07
N ASP A 106 -133.96 96.61 -16.62
CA ASP A 106 -135.34 96.34 -17.02
C ASP A 106 -135.49 95.29 -18.13
N LYS A 107 -134.39 94.91 -18.78
CA LYS A 107 -134.36 93.80 -19.75
C LYS A 107 -134.12 92.43 -19.11
N SER A 108 -133.75 92.36 -17.82
CA SER A 108 -133.59 91.07 -17.13
C SER A 108 -134.91 90.64 -16.50
N SER A 109 -135.28 89.40 -16.79
CA SER A 109 -136.53 88.80 -16.32
C SER A 109 -136.43 88.27 -14.90
N TYR A 110 -135.22 88.17 -14.34
CA TYR A 110 -134.98 87.52 -13.06
C TYR A 110 -134.60 88.53 -11.97
N ILE A 111 -135.27 88.49 -10.83
CA ILE A 111 -135.04 89.38 -9.68
C ILE A 111 -134.70 88.61 -8.41
N GLY A 112 -134.14 89.31 -7.43
CA GLY A 112 -133.77 88.76 -6.13
C GLY A 112 -132.62 87.76 -6.19
N GLU A 113 -132.37 87.06 -5.08
CA GLU A 113 -131.17 86.24 -4.91
C GLU A 113 -131.41 84.93 -4.16
N ILE A 114 -130.53 83.94 -4.37
CA ILE A 114 -130.45 82.68 -3.61
C ILE A 114 -128.99 82.23 -3.44
N THR A 115 -128.65 81.57 -2.33
CA THR A 115 -127.32 80.97 -2.10
C THR A 115 -127.46 79.46 -1.87
N LEU A 116 -126.58 78.66 -2.50
CA LEU A 116 -126.57 77.20 -2.52
C LEU A 116 -125.19 76.63 -2.23
N ILE A 117 -125.09 75.34 -1.85
CA ILE A 117 -123.84 74.70 -1.38
C ILE A 117 -123.41 73.58 -2.33
N HIS A 118 -122.11 73.45 -2.60
CA HIS A 118 -121.49 72.38 -3.38
C HIS A 118 -120.52 71.54 -2.54
N ASP A 119 -120.62 70.21 -2.55
CA ASP A 119 -119.80 69.28 -1.73
C ASP A 119 -118.96 68.29 -2.61
N TRP A 120 -117.67 68.01 -2.28
CA TRP A 120 -116.79 67.05 -3.00
C TRP A 120 -115.67 66.42 -2.12
N LYS A 121 -115.04 65.26 -2.50
CA LYS A 121 -114.02 64.52 -1.68
C LYS A 121 -112.59 64.41 -2.29
N MET A 122 -111.51 64.42 -1.47
CA MET A 122 -110.08 64.32 -1.86
C MET A 122 -109.30 63.24 -1.04
N TYR A 123 -108.45 62.41 -1.69
CA TYR A 123 -107.68 61.28 -1.08
C TYR A 123 -106.17 61.54 -0.92
N LYS A 124 -105.48 60.86 0.01
CA LYS A 124 -104.00 60.87 0.17
C LYS A 124 -103.32 59.75 -0.63
N VAL A 125 -102.19 60.03 -1.27
CA VAL A 125 -101.48 59.07 -2.12
C VAL A 125 -100.26 58.49 -1.39
N LEU A 126 -100.15 57.16 -1.31
CA LEU A 126 -99.01 56.45 -0.73
C LEU A 126 -98.13 55.88 -1.85
N ALA A 127 -96.81 56.05 -1.75
CA ALA A 127 -95.87 55.62 -2.77
C ALA A 127 -95.53 54.13 -2.67
N ALA A 128 -95.74 53.36 -3.73
CA ALA A 128 -95.41 51.93 -3.77
C ALA A 128 -93.90 51.67 -3.50
N SER A 129 -93.04 52.63 -3.86
CA SER A 129 -91.61 52.55 -3.59
C SER A 129 -91.26 52.57 -2.10
N GLU A 130 -92.05 53.23 -1.25
CA GLU A 130 -91.82 53.26 0.19
C GLU A 130 -92.05 51.89 0.83
N ILE A 131 -93.08 51.17 0.37
CA ILE A 131 -93.39 49.80 0.81
C ILE A 131 -92.29 48.82 0.37
N GLN A 132 -91.82 48.92 -0.88
CA GLN A 132 -90.72 48.07 -1.35
C GLN A 132 -89.40 48.35 -0.62
N ALA A 133 -89.13 49.62 -0.25
CA ALA A 133 -87.94 49.98 0.53
C ALA A 133 -87.99 49.40 1.95
N ALA A 134 -89.16 49.44 2.61
CA ALA A 134 -89.36 48.80 3.91
C ALA A 134 -89.17 47.27 3.83
N ALA A 135 -89.72 46.62 2.80
CA ALA A 135 -89.55 45.18 2.58
C ALA A 135 -88.07 44.75 2.45
N ASN A 136 -87.25 45.56 1.80
CA ASN A 136 -85.85 45.22 1.56
C ASN A 136 -84.96 45.29 2.82
N LYS A 137 -85.41 45.94 3.90
CA LYS A 137 -84.64 46.01 5.16
C LYS A 137 -84.55 44.66 5.88
N VAL A 138 -85.54 43.79 5.67
CA VAL A 138 -85.63 42.48 6.32
C VAL A 138 -85.05 41.35 5.47
N LYS A 139 -84.26 41.68 4.44
CA LYS A 139 -83.49 40.71 3.64
C LYS A 139 -82.43 40.02 4.51
N GLY A 140 -82.38 38.68 4.48
CA GLY A 140 -81.40 37.92 5.27
C GLY A 140 -81.75 36.44 5.44
N ASP A 141 -81.04 35.79 6.37
CA ASP A 141 -81.17 34.37 6.68
C ASP A 141 -82.10 34.15 7.89
N TYR A 142 -83.05 33.23 7.76
CA TYR A 142 -84.05 32.89 8.77
C TYR A 142 -84.03 31.39 9.09
N VAL A 143 -84.44 31.00 10.29
CA VAL A 143 -84.44 29.58 10.70
C VAL A 143 -85.66 28.83 10.14
N THR A 144 -86.80 29.50 9.97
CA THR A 144 -88.03 28.96 9.36
C THR A 144 -88.71 30.01 8.47
N LEU A 145 -89.60 29.57 7.58
CA LEU A 145 -90.37 30.46 6.70
C LEU A 145 -91.32 31.37 7.49
N GLU A 146 -91.92 30.88 8.59
CA GLU A 146 -92.82 31.68 9.42
C GLU A 146 -92.08 32.84 10.10
N ALA A 147 -90.82 32.64 10.48
CA ALA A 147 -90.00 33.69 11.08
C ALA A 147 -89.72 34.82 10.08
N ALA A 148 -89.48 34.48 8.81
CA ALA A 148 -89.24 35.46 7.77
C ALA A 148 -90.51 36.26 7.40
N GLN A 149 -91.65 35.57 7.27
CA GLN A 149 -92.94 36.22 7.01
C GLN A 149 -93.33 37.19 8.13
N SER A 150 -93.12 36.79 9.40
CA SER A 150 -93.40 37.65 10.55
C SER A 150 -92.55 38.92 10.57
N ALA A 151 -91.28 38.83 10.15
CA ALA A 151 -90.40 40.00 10.07
C ALA A 151 -90.85 40.99 8.99
N ILE A 152 -91.26 40.49 7.82
CA ILE A 152 -91.80 41.31 6.73
C ILE A 152 -93.10 41.99 7.17
N GLU A 153 -94.03 41.24 7.77
CA GLU A 153 -95.33 41.79 8.19
C GLU A 153 -95.18 42.92 9.20
N ASN A 154 -94.31 42.76 10.20
CA ASN A 154 -94.06 43.78 11.23
C ASN A 154 -93.47 45.07 10.65
N GLU A 155 -92.52 44.98 9.72
CA GLU A 155 -91.90 46.17 9.12
C GLU A 155 -92.90 46.91 8.21
N ILE A 156 -93.72 46.19 7.44
CA ILE A 156 -94.66 46.80 6.49
C ILE A 156 -95.88 47.41 7.19
N LEU A 157 -96.41 46.77 8.25
CA LEU A 157 -97.50 47.33 9.06
C LEU A 157 -97.12 48.62 9.80
N SER A 158 -95.83 48.92 9.91
CA SER A 158 -95.36 50.19 10.51
C SER A 158 -95.59 51.40 9.59
N ILE A 159 -95.88 51.20 8.30
CA ILE A 159 -96.12 52.27 7.33
C ILE A 159 -97.55 52.81 7.50
N THR A 160 -97.66 54.11 7.82
CA THR A 160 -98.96 54.77 8.02
C THR A 160 -99.83 54.69 6.76
N GLY A 161 -101.04 54.17 6.90
CA GLY A 161 -102.00 53.98 5.80
C GLY A 161 -102.02 52.56 5.23
N VAL A 162 -101.12 51.66 5.68
CA VAL A 162 -101.19 50.22 5.40
C VAL A 162 -101.96 49.51 6.52
N LYS A 163 -103.03 48.80 6.15
CA LYS A 163 -103.98 48.14 7.04
C LYS A 163 -103.64 46.67 7.31
N SER A 164 -103.22 45.93 6.28
CA SER A 164 -102.82 44.52 6.42
C SER A 164 -101.85 44.08 5.32
N VAL A 165 -101.08 43.03 5.61
CA VAL A 165 -100.15 42.38 4.67
C VAL A 165 -100.64 40.96 4.39
N LYS A 166 -100.66 40.55 3.13
CA LYS A 166 -101.10 39.21 2.71
C LYS A 166 -100.00 38.55 1.88
N PHE A 167 -99.46 37.46 2.40
CA PHE A 167 -98.46 36.66 1.69
C PHE A 167 -99.12 35.73 0.68
N GLU A 168 -98.51 35.57 -0.51
CA GLU A 168 -98.96 34.57 -1.48
C GLU A 168 -98.47 33.18 -1.04
N THR A 169 -99.42 32.28 -0.70
CA THR A 169 -99.12 30.89 -0.37
C THR A 169 -98.80 30.08 -1.62
N ASN A 170 -97.53 29.78 -1.84
CA ASN A 170 -97.08 28.69 -2.71
C ASN A 170 -96.10 27.78 -1.93
N ASN A 171 -96.14 26.47 -2.22
CA ASN A 171 -95.24 25.48 -1.62
C ASN A 171 -93.80 25.70 -2.10
N TYR A 172 -93.00 26.41 -1.30
CA TYR A 172 -91.58 26.64 -1.59
C TYR A 172 -90.74 25.43 -1.15
N ASN A 173 -90.21 24.67 -2.12
CA ASN A 173 -89.07 23.77 -1.92
C ASN A 173 -87.78 24.52 -2.27
N LEU A 174 -86.80 24.46 -1.37
CA LEU A 174 -85.60 25.30 -1.29
C LEU A 174 -84.68 25.21 -2.52
N THR A 175 -84.60 26.28 -3.33
CA THR A 175 -83.36 26.88 -3.85
C THR A 175 -83.67 28.21 -4.57
N ASN A 176 -83.30 29.34 -3.94
CA ASN A 176 -83.44 30.73 -4.43
C ASN A 176 -84.85 31.20 -4.87
N GLU A 177 -85.77 31.41 -3.92
CA GLU A 177 -87.04 32.09 -4.24
C GLU A 177 -87.36 33.24 -3.29
N GLN A 178 -87.97 34.29 -3.86
CA GLN A 178 -88.36 35.54 -3.22
C GLN A 178 -89.71 35.36 -2.53
N VAL A 179 -89.87 35.83 -1.29
CA VAL A 179 -91.19 35.89 -0.65
C VAL A 179 -92.01 37.01 -1.26
N LYS A 180 -93.17 36.66 -1.80
CA LYS A 180 -94.11 37.58 -2.45
C LYS A 180 -95.31 37.89 -1.56
N PHE A 181 -95.68 39.16 -1.46
CA PHE A 181 -96.78 39.64 -0.63
C PHE A 181 -97.51 40.84 -1.24
N SER A 182 -98.71 41.12 -0.74
CA SER A 182 -99.53 42.28 -1.13
C SER A 182 -100.01 43.05 0.09
N VAL A 183 -100.34 44.34 -0.09
CA VAL A 183 -100.82 45.21 1.00
C VAL A 183 -102.26 45.68 0.77
N GLU A 184 -103.02 45.79 1.85
CA GLU A 184 -104.34 46.45 1.90
C GLU A 184 -104.19 47.80 2.60
N LEU A 185 -104.82 48.87 2.10
CA LEU A 185 -104.70 50.23 2.64
C LEU A 185 -105.94 50.67 3.44
N ASP A 186 -105.77 51.69 4.28
CA ASP A 186 -106.85 52.39 4.96
C ASP A 186 -107.69 53.25 3.99
N GLU A 187 -108.97 53.48 4.34
CA GLU A 187 -110.02 54.07 3.48
C GLU A 187 -109.75 55.50 2.94
N ASN A 188 -108.76 56.19 3.50
CA ASN A 188 -108.35 57.54 3.11
C ASN A 188 -107.10 57.58 2.21
N TYR A 189 -106.51 56.42 1.89
CA TYR A 189 -105.30 56.28 1.09
C TYR A 189 -105.52 55.56 -0.23
N LYS A 190 -104.73 55.92 -1.25
CA LYS A 190 -104.63 55.21 -2.53
C LYS A 190 -103.17 55.03 -2.92
N LEU A 191 -102.81 53.86 -3.45
CA LEU A 191 -101.45 53.60 -3.92
C LEU A 191 -101.20 54.23 -5.30
N ASP A 192 -99.99 54.73 -5.54
CA ASP A 192 -99.55 55.25 -6.85
C ASP A 192 -99.03 54.16 -7.82
N GLY A 193 -99.03 52.89 -7.41
CA GLY A 193 -98.48 51.78 -8.18
C GLY A 193 -99.10 50.41 -7.85
N SER A 194 -98.36 49.34 -8.19
CA SER A 194 -98.77 47.95 -7.90
C SER A 194 -98.86 47.71 -6.38
N ASN A 195 -99.84 46.92 -5.95
CA ASN A 195 -100.03 46.53 -4.56
C ASN A 195 -99.29 45.24 -4.18
N THR A 196 -98.43 44.71 -5.05
CA THR A 196 -97.74 43.42 -4.89
C THR A 196 -96.21 43.61 -4.91
N PHE A 197 -95.51 42.98 -3.97
CA PHE A 197 -94.08 43.18 -3.64
C PHE A 197 -93.34 41.86 -3.42
N THR A 198 -92.00 41.87 -3.54
CA THR A 198 -91.13 40.69 -3.35
C THR A 198 -89.90 41.02 -2.50
N VAL A 199 -89.37 40.03 -1.75
CA VAL A 199 -88.11 40.15 -0.97
C VAL A 199 -87.31 38.84 -0.98
N ASP A 200 -85.99 38.93 -1.13
CA ASP A 200 -85.09 37.77 -1.10
C ASP A 200 -84.82 37.31 0.35
N ILE A 201 -85.03 36.03 0.67
CA ILE A 201 -84.69 35.42 1.99
C ILE A 201 -84.10 34.00 1.83
N ARG A 202 -83.33 33.51 2.82
CA ARG A 202 -82.81 32.12 2.87
C ARG A 202 -83.20 31.43 4.18
N ILE A 203 -83.45 30.11 4.18
CA ILE A 203 -83.97 29.36 5.34
C ILE A 203 -83.11 28.11 5.67
N GLY A 204 -82.49 28.00 6.88
CA GLY A 204 -81.71 26.81 7.33
C GLY A 204 -80.52 27.04 8.32
N LYS A 205 -79.88 25.98 8.87
CA LYS A 205 -78.68 26.03 9.78
C LYS A 205 -77.35 25.88 9.02
N LYS A 206 -76.28 26.55 9.50
CA LYS A 206 -74.88 26.38 9.03
C LYS A 206 -74.42 24.93 9.19
N GLU A 207 -73.72 24.40 8.19
CA GLU A 207 -73.19 23.03 8.21
C GLU A 207 -72.03 22.91 9.20
N ILE A 208 -71.91 21.76 9.90
CA ILE A 208 -70.81 21.51 10.85
C ILE A 208 -69.69 20.77 10.12
N ILE A 209 -68.49 21.37 10.07
CA ILE A 209 -67.29 20.66 9.63
C ILE A 209 -66.83 19.75 10.76
N ASN A 210 -66.75 18.44 10.50
CA ASN A 210 -66.25 17.48 11.48
C ASN A 210 -64.73 17.61 11.62
N TYR A 211 -64.27 18.11 12.77
CA TYR A 211 -62.85 18.30 13.06
C TYR A 211 -62.02 17.03 12.92
N ASN A 212 -62.52 15.88 13.37
CA ASN A 212 -61.76 14.62 13.30
C ASN A 212 -61.62 14.14 11.86
N SER A 213 -62.69 14.21 11.07
CA SER A 213 -62.64 13.86 9.63
C SER A 213 -61.76 14.81 8.84
N LEU A 214 -61.75 16.11 9.20
CA LEU A 214 -60.88 17.10 8.60
C LEU A 214 -59.42 16.81 8.92
N LYS A 215 -59.06 16.62 10.19
CA LYS A 215 -57.70 16.27 10.63
C LYS A 215 -57.21 15.00 9.92
N GLN A 216 -58.05 13.98 9.84
CA GLN A 216 -57.76 12.74 9.12
C GLN A 216 -57.46 12.98 7.62
N THR A 217 -58.19 13.87 6.95
CA THR A 217 -57.92 14.23 5.54
C THR A 217 -56.51 14.82 5.36
N PHE A 218 -56.06 15.62 6.33
CA PHE A 218 -54.69 16.15 6.31
C PHE A 218 -53.65 15.06 6.62
N GLU A 219 -53.92 14.17 7.58
CA GLU A 219 -53.05 13.03 7.89
C GLU A 219 -52.90 12.08 6.69
N GLU A 220 -53.98 11.79 5.97
CA GLU A 220 -54.01 10.94 4.77
C GLU A 220 -53.34 11.58 3.55
N SER A 221 -53.11 12.90 3.55
CA SER A 221 -52.38 13.58 2.48
C SER A 221 -50.86 13.38 2.57
N ILE A 222 -50.38 12.82 3.67
CA ILE A 222 -48.97 12.60 3.95
C ILE A 222 -48.61 11.15 3.76
N ASN A 223 -47.55 10.91 2.99
CA ASN A 223 -46.96 9.59 2.83
C ASN A 223 -45.77 9.44 3.78
N GLU A 224 -45.53 8.23 4.26
CA GLU A 224 -44.28 7.89 4.96
C GLU A 224 -43.07 8.20 4.06
N GLY A 225 -42.03 8.81 4.63
CA GLY A 225 -40.78 9.11 3.91
C GLY A 225 -40.68 10.49 3.26
N MET A 226 -41.70 11.35 3.39
CA MET A 226 -41.60 12.75 2.96
C MET A 226 -40.58 13.53 3.81
N ASN A 227 -39.80 14.41 3.19
CA ASN A 227 -38.95 15.38 3.90
C ASN A 227 -39.76 16.61 4.38
N ASP A 228 -39.18 17.45 5.23
CA ASP A 228 -39.84 18.64 5.79
C ASP A 228 -40.53 19.52 4.73
N SER A 229 -39.90 19.75 3.58
CA SER A 229 -40.45 20.63 2.54
C SER A 229 -41.58 19.96 1.76
N GLU A 230 -41.50 18.65 1.56
CA GLU A 230 -42.55 17.87 0.91
C GLU A 230 -43.81 17.81 1.77
N VAL A 231 -43.66 17.61 3.08
CA VAL A 231 -44.79 17.64 4.03
C VAL A 231 -45.46 19.01 4.02
N VAL A 232 -44.70 20.10 4.11
CA VAL A 232 -45.27 21.46 4.07
C VAL A 232 -46.03 21.71 2.76
N ASN A 233 -45.48 21.25 1.63
CA ASN A 233 -46.13 21.42 0.33
C ASN A 233 -47.38 20.55 0.19
N ALA A 234 -47.35 19.29 0.65
CA ALA A 234 -48.50 18.40 0.63
C ALA A 234 -49.65 18.98 1.46
N LEU A 235 -49.39 19.38 2.71
CA LEU A 235 -50.40 19.95 3.62
C LEU A 235 -51.00 21.26 3.08
N LYS A 236 -50.19 22.12 2.44
CA LYS A 236 -50.67 23.40 1.86
C LYS A 236 -51.54 23.22 0.62
N ASN A 237 -51.30 22.16 -0.17
CA ASN A 237 -51.88 21.98 -1.50
C ASN A 237 -52.99 20.91 -1.57
N ILE A 238 -53.48 20.42 -0.42
CA ILE A 238 -54.65 19.53 -0.37
C ILE A 238 -55.85 20.21 -1.05
N HIS A 239 -56.65 19.44 -1.77
CA HIS A 239 -57.94 19.93 -2.26
C HIS A 239 -58.79 20.42 -1.08
N LYS A 240 -59.09 21.72 -1.06
CA LYS A 240 -59.75 22.36 0.09
C LYS A 240 -61.11 21.71 0.36
N PRO A 241 -61.32 21.10 1.54
CA PRO A 241 -62.61 20.56 1.92
C PRO A 241 -63.69 21.66 1.98
N ASN A 242 -64.96 21.30 1.77
CA ASN A 242 -66.07 22.25 1.78
C ASN A 242 -66.07 23.10 3.06
N GLY A 243 -66.16 24.42 2.89
CA GLY A 243 -66.13 25.38 3.99
C GLY A 243 -64.73 25.81 4.45
N VAL A 244 -63.62 25.25 3.96
CA VAL A 244 -62.25 25.72 4.28
C VAL A 244 -61.76 26.77 3.26
N LYS A 245 -61.42 27.97 3.71
CA LYS A 245 -60.94 29.10 2.89
C LYS A 245 -59.42 29.09 2.66
N THR A 246 -58.63 28.96 3.74
CA THR A 246 -57.16 29.03 3.68
C THR A 246 -56.52 27.97 4.57
N ILE A 247 -55.29 27.59 4.24
CA ILE A 247 -54.47 26.62 4.95
C ILE A 247 -53.08 27.24 5.12
N SER A 248 -52.55 27.21 6.34
CA SER A 248 -51.18 27.63 6.67
C SER A 248 -50.52 26.58 7.54
N VAL A 249 -49.23 26.32 7.30
CA VAL A 249 -48.51 25.18 7.87
C VAL A 249 -47.13 25.64 8.31
N TYR A 250 -46.76 25.33 9.56
CA TYR A 250 -45.48 25.68 10.16
C TYR A 250 -44.86 24.47 10.87
N LYS A 251 -43.54 24.28 10.76
CA LYS A 251 -42.83 23.22 11.52
C LYS A 251 -42.54 23.72 12.94
N LYS A 252 -42.90 22.93 13.95
CA LYS A 252 -42.61 23.21 15.37
C LYS A 252 -41.17 22.79 15.69
N GLN A 253 -40.34 23.68 16.26
CA GLN A 253 -38.99 23.32 16.70
C GLN A 253 -39.07 22.42 17.94
N LEU A 254 -38.57 21.18 17.82
CA LEU A 254 -38.45 20.21 18.91
C LEU A 254 -37.02 19.64 18.94
N ASN A 255 -36.55 19.30 20.14
CA ASN A 255 -35.26 18.67 20.38
C ASN A 255 -35.38 17.14 20.16
N GLU A 256 -34.96 16.66 18.98
CA GLU A 256 -34.57 15.24 18.65
C GLU A 256 -35.68 14.15 18.77
N ILE A 257 -35.82 13.05 17.99
CA ILE A 257 -35.10 12.47 16.83
C ILE A 257 -36.02 11.60 15.92
N GLU A 258 -37.33 11.42 16.16
CA GLU A 258 -38.13 10.47 15.32
C GLU A 258 -39.36 11.04 14.58
N ASN A 259 -40.05 12.05 15.14
CA ASN A 259 -41.25 12.61 14.50
C ASN A 259 -41.16 14.14 14.40
N ALA A 260 -41.43 14.70 13.22
CA ALA A 260 -41.63 16.14 13.06
C ALA A 260 -43.10 16.50 13.29
N VAL A 261 -43.33 17.53 14.10
CA VAL A 261 -44.65 18.06 14.37
C VAL A 261 -44.89 19.31 13.52
N PHE A 262 -45.94 19.27 12.71
CA PHE A 262 -46.39 20.38 11.89
C PHE A 262 -47.68 20.96 12.46
N GLU A 263 -47.67 22.27 12.67
CA GLU A 263 -48.81 23.04 13.10
C GLU A 263 -49.62 23.47 11.88
N VAL A 264 -50.88 23.02 11.79
CA VAL A 264 -51.80 23.36 10.70
C VAL A 264 -52.86 24.32 11.24
N ASN A 265 -52.93 25.49 10.60
CA ASN A 265 -53.90 26.53 10.90
C ASN A 265 -54.77 26.77 9.65
N ILE A 266 -56.09 26.65 9.81
CA ILE A 266 -57.06 26.86 8.73
C ILE A 266 -57.99 28.04 9.02
N THR A 267 -58.59 28.61 7.99
CA THR A 267 -59.72 29.55 8.13
C THR A 267 -60.94 28.98 7.41
N ILE A 268 -62.14 29.17 7.95
CA ILE A 268 -63.38 28.63 7.36
C ILE A 268 -64.27 29.73 6.77
N ASP A 269 -65.23 29.34 5.94
CA ASP A 269 -66.35 30.17 5.54
C ASP A 269 -67.38 30.25 6.66
N GLU A 270 -67.12 31.15 7.62
CA GLU A 270 -67.95 31.33 8.80
C GLU A 270 -69.40 31.66 8.49
N ASP A 271 -69.72 32.14 7.29
CA ASP A 271 -71.08 32.46 6.85
C ASP A 271 -71.94 31.20 6.66
N ASN A 272 -71.34 30.08 6.22
CA ASN A 272 -72.07 28.85 5.89
C ASN A 272 -71.68 27.64 6.78
N TYR A 273 -70.56 27.72 7.50
CA TYR A 273 -69.96 26.58 8.22
C TYR A 273 -69.54 26.90 9.66
N THR A 274 -69.48 25.88 10.52
CA THR A 274 -68.92 25.96 11.89
C THR A 274 -68.00 24.77 12.18
N ILE A 275 -66.95 24.94 13.00
CA ILE A 275 -66.00 23.88 13.40
C ILE A 275 -65.58 24.05 14.88
N SER A 276 -65.24 22.94 15.54
CA SER A 276 -64.83 22.95 16.96
C SER A 276 -63.41 23.48 17.21
N SER A 277 -62.52 23.43 16.23
CA SER A 277 -61.18 24.04 16.27
C SER A 277 -60.69 24.31 14.85
N THR A 278 -59.99 25.42 14.65
CA THR A 278 -59.31 25.80 13.39
C THR A 278 -57.81 25.53 13.41
N HIS A 279 -57.32 24.91 14.48
CA HIS A 279 -55.92 24.63 14.74
C HIS A 279 -55.76 23.17 15.18
N PHE A 280 -54.77 22.48 14.60
CA PHE A 280 -54.37 21.14 15.00
C PHE A 280 -52.94 20.79 14.61
N GLU A 281 -52.34 19.85 15.33
CA GLU A 281 -51.00 19.34 15.08
C GLU A 281 -51.06 18.02 14.29
N ILE A 282 -50.15 17.88 13.32
CA ILE A 282 -49.92 16.66 12.57
C ILE A 282 -48.50 16.20 12.87
N GLU A 283 -48.40 15.00 13.43
CA GLU A 283 -47.13 14.35 13.71
C GLU A 283 -46.79 13.43 12.55
N VAL A 284 -45.63 13.66 11.92
CA VAL A 284 -45.17 12.91 10.75
C VAL A 284 -43.80 12.32 11.04
N LYS A 285 -43.63 11.04 10.73
CA LYS A 285 -42.30 10.43 10.57
C LYS A 285 -41.66 10.99 9.30
N VAL A 286 -40.86 12.03 9.46
CA VAL A 286 -40.13 12.66 8.34
C VAL A 286 -38.82 11.92 8.08
N ASP A 287 -38.52 11.70 6.80
CA ASP A 287 -37.22 11.17 6.38
C ASP A 287 -36.24 12.32 6.13
N ASN A 288 -35.75 12.92 7.23
CA ASN A 288 -34.80 14.03 7.21
C ASN A 288 -33.35 13.60 6.94
N LYS A 289 -33.18 12.51 6.18
CA LYS A 289 -31.87 12.00 5.83
C LYS A 289 -31.18 12.90 4.82
N GLU A 290 -29.93 13.24 5.11
CA GLU A 290 -29.03 13.93 4.18
C GLU A 290 -28.77 13.05 2.94
N ILE A 291 -28.81 13.65 1.75
CA ILE A 291 -28.64 12.91 0.49
C ILE A 291 -27.15 12.82 0.15
N ILE A 292 -26.65 11.61 -0.06
CA ILE A 292 -25.34 11.34 -0.64
C ILE A 292 -25.52 11.25 -2.16
N ASP A 293 -24.89 12.14 -2.92
CA ASP A 293 -24.90 12.08 -4.39
C ASP A 293 -24.09 10.87 -4.88
N THR A 294 -24.78 9.88 -5.45
CA THR A 294 -24.19 8.63 -5.93
C THR A 294 -24.39 8.43 -7.43
N LYS A 295 -24.73 9.48 -8.18
CA LYS A 295 -25.00 9.37 -9.63
C LYS A 295 -23.80 8.87 -10.43
N GLU A 296 -22.63 9.45 -10.22
CA GLU A 296 -21.39 9.03 -10.90
C GLU A 296 -20.97 7.62 -10.50
N LEU A 297 -21.12 7.29 -9.22
CA LEU A 297 -20.85 5.94 -8.69
C LEU A 297 -21.78 4.89 -9.34
N SER A 298 -23.07 5.20 -9.47
CA SER A 298 -24.04 4.32 -10.14
C SER A 298 -23.64 4.08 -11.60
N MET A 299 -23.25 5.13 -12.34
CA MET A 299 -22.79 4.99 -13.73
C MET A 299 -21.52 4.14 -13.82
N LEU A 300 -20.55 4.35 -12.93
CA LEU A 300 -19.32 3.59 -12.88
C LEU A 300 -19.57 2.10 -12.58
N LEU A 301 -20.35 1.79 -11.55
CA LEU A 301 -20.61 0.41 -11.16
C LEU A 301 -21.40 -0.34 -12.25
N ASN A 302 -22.31 0.33 -12.95
CA ASN A 302 -22.99 -0.26 -14.11
C ASN A 302 -22.01 -0.67 -15.22
N LYS A 303 -20.88 0.01 -15.41
CA LYS A 303 -19.83 -0.42 -16.36
C LYS A 303 -19.16 -1.74 -15.95
N LEU A 304 -19.25 -2.15 -14.69
CA LEU A 304 -18.76 -3.44 -14.22
C LEU A 304 -19.70 -4.60 -14.55
N SER A 305 -20.98 -4.34 -14.88
CA SER A 305 -21.97 -5.40 -15.07
C SER A 305 -21.65 -6.32 -16.25
N ILE A 306 -20.82 -5.87 -17.19
CA ILE A 306 -20.40 -6.66 -18.37
C ILE A 306 -19.09 -7.42 -18.14
N LEU A 307 -18.38 -7.14 -17.03
CA LEU A 307 -17.07 -7.70 -16.75
C LEU A 307 -17.22 -9.09 -16.14
N SER A 308 -16.51 -10.09 -16.69
CA SER A 308 -16.34 -11.38 -16.02
C SER A 308 -15.21 -11.26 -15.00
N PHE A 309 -15.57 -11.19 -13.72
CA PHE A 309 -14.60 -11.17 -12.64
C PHE A 309 -14.01 -12.57 -12.44
N ASN A 310 -12.69 -12.64 -12.39
CA ASN A 310 -11.97 -13.84 -11.99
C ASN A 310 -11.06 -13.45 -10.83
N THR A 311 -11.39 -13.93 -9.63
CA THR A 311 -10.67 -13.64 -8.39
C THR A 311 -10.37 -14.92 -7.63
N SER A 312 -9.39 -14.86 -6.74
CA SER A 312 -8.97 -16.02 -5.94
C SER A 312 -9.92 -16.37 -4.79
N SER A 313 -10.71 -15.39 -4.37
CA SER A 313 -11.66 -15.48 -3.27
C SER A 313 -12.75 -14.41 -3.39
N GLU A 314 -13.82 -14.56 -2.63
CA GLU A 314 -14.86 -13.53 -2.49
C GLU A 314 -14.29 -12.27 -1.83
N THR A 315 -13.40 -12.43 -0.85
CA THR A 315 -12.70 -11.31 -0.20
C THR A 315 -11.85 -10.49 -1.18
N ASP A 316 -11.20 -11.12 -2.17
CA ASP A 316 -10.46 -10.38 -3.20
C ASP A 316 -11.39 -9.63 -4.15
N LEU A 317 -12.58 -10.19 -4.43
CA LEU A 317 -13.62 -9.50 -5.18
C LEU A 317 -14.09 -8.26 -4.40
N GLU A 318 -14.42 -8.42 -3.11
CA GLU A 318 -14.82 -7.30 -2.24
C GLU A 318 -13.74 -6.20 -2.21
N LYS A 319 -12.47 -6.55 -1.98
CA LYS A 319 -11.35 -5.60 -1.99
C LYS A 319 -11.16 -4.90 -3.33
N THR A 320 -11.42 -5.60 -4.43
CA THR A 320 -11.37 -5.02 -5.78
C THR A 320 -12.48 -4.00 -5.97
N ILE A 321 -13.72 -4.35 -5.61
CA ILE A 321 -14.87 -3.44 -5.69
C ILE A 321 -14.67 -2.24 -4.76
N GLU A 322 -14.23 -2.45 -3.52
CA GLU A 322 -13.91 -1.38 -2.57
C GLU A 322 -12.90 -0.39 -3.18
N TYR A 323 -11.82 -0.91 -3.78
CA TYR A 323 -10.79 -0.08 -4.38
C TYR A 323 -11.31 0.68 -5.61
N ILE A 324 -12.12 0.05 -6.47
CA ILE A 324 -12.77 0.73 -7.60
C ILE A 324 -13.63 1.89 -7.11
N ILE A 325 -14.48 1.67 -6.10
CA ILE A 325 -15.34 2.71 -5.52
C ILE A 325 -14.46 3.82 -4.94
N LYS A 326 -13.47 3.49 -4.12
CA LYS A 326 -12.59 4.46 -3.46
C LYS A 326 -11.86 5.38 -4.43
N MET A 327 -11.37 4.83 -5.54
CA MET A 327 -10.55 5.59 -6.50
C MET A 327 -11.37 6.44 -7.45
N ASN A 328 -12.67 6.16 -7.59
CA ASN A 328 -13.57 6.84 -8.52
C ASN A 328 -14.71 7.59 -7.82
N THR A 329 -14.61 7.78 -6.50
CA THR A 329 -15.55 8.61 -5.73
C THR A 329 -14.78 9.60 -4.87
N SER A 330 -15.43 10.69 -4.45
CA SER A 330 -14.81 11.61 -3.49
C SER A 330 -14.62 10.92 -2.14
N SER A 331 -13.60 11.35 -1.37
CA SER A 331 -13.37 10.78 -0.04
C SER A 331 -14.58 10.94 0.88
N GLU A 332 -15.30 12.06 0.74
CA GLU A 332 -16.54 12.33 1.47
C GLU A 332 -17.62 11.30 1.16
N VAL A 333 -17.87 11.00 -0.13
CA VAL A 333 -18.85 9.96 -0.51
C VAL A 333 -18.42 8.60 0.01
N PHE A 334 -17.16 8.20 -0.20
CA PHE A 334 -16.63 6.90 0.24
C PHE A 334 -16.70 6.72 1.78
N GLU A 335 -16.48 7.78 2.55
CA GLU A 335 -16.59 7.73 4.01
C GLU A 335 -18.04 7.52 4.48
N LEU A 336 -19.04 8.00 3.74
CA LEU A 336 -20.45 7.93 4.13
C LEU A 336 -21.18 6.65 3.67
N ILE A 337 -20.66 5.94 2.66
CA ILE A 337 -21.25 4.70 2.13
C ILE A 337 -20.55 3.43 2.61
N GLN A 338 -21.26 2.32 2.56
CA GLN A 338 -20.76 0.94 2.66
C GLN A 338 -21.34 0.14 1.48
N PHE A 339 -20.74 -1.00 1.17
CA PHE A 339 -21.26 -1.90 0.15
C PHE A 339 -21.16 -3.35 0.62
N SER A 340 -21.96 -4.22 0.01
CA SER A 340 -21.91 -5.66 0.20
C SER A 340 -22.09 -6.36 -1.14
N ILE A 341 -21.54 -7.58 -1.25
CA ILE A 341 -21.78 -8.46 -2.38
C ILE A 341 -22.70 -9.58 -1.90
N THR A 342 -23.85 -9.76 -2.55
CA THR A 342 -24.83 -10.80 -2.15
C THR A 342 -25.48 -11.37 -3.40
N GLU A 343 -25.42 -12.70 -3.56
CA GLU A 343 -25.96 -13.39 -4.74
C GLU A 343 -25.44 -12.83 -6.09
N GLY A 344 -24.16 -12.41 -6.13
CA GLY A 344 -23.55 -11.82 -7.33
C GLY A 344 -23.97 -10.37 -7.62
N LYS A 345 -24.58 -9.68 -6.65
CA LYS A 345 -24.99 -8.28 -6.75
C LYS A 345 -24.15 -7.39 -5.85
N ILE A 346 -23.68 -6.27 -6.38
CA ILE A 346 -23.10 -5.19 -5.58
C ILE A 346 -24.26 -4.32 -5.10
N ILE A 347 -24.42 -4.24 -3.78
CA ILE A 347 -25.43 -3.40 -3.13
C ILE A 347 -24.68 -2.32 -2.34
N VAL A 348 -24.94 -1.05 -2.65
CA VAL A 348 -24.38 0.09 -1.90
C VAL A 348 -25.46 0.63 -0.96
N SER A 349 -25.08 0.93 0.28
CA SER A 349 -25.96 1.54 1.29
C SER A 349 -25.23 2.60 2.11
N PRO A 350 -25.93 3.54 2.77
CA PRO A 350 -25.29 4.47 3.69
C PRO A 350 -24.78 3.75 4.95
N LYS A 351 -23.59 4.09 5.45
CA LYS A 351 -23.06 3.56 6.74
C LYS A 351 -23.95 3.92 7.93
N ASN A 352 -24.52 5.13 7.91
CA ASN A 352 -25.53 5.56 8.87
C ASN A 352 -26.85 5.77 8.14
N ASN A 353 -27.61 4.68 8.01
CA ASN A 353 -28.91 4.66 7.35
C ASN A 353 -30.01 5.43 8.10
N ILE A 354 -29.76 5.90 9.32
CA ILE A 354 -30.68 6.79 10.06
C ILE A 354 -30.45 8.25 9.64
N LYS A 355 -29.19 8.64 9.39
CA LYS A 355 -28.82 10.02 9.02
C LYS A 355 -28.80 10.27 7.51
N TYR A 356 -28.45 9.29 6.69
CA TYR A 356 -28.20 9.49 5.26
C TYR A 356 -29.04 8.58 4.38
N LYS A 357 -29.35 9.05 3.16
CA LYS A 357 -29.91 8.26 2.06
C LYS A 357 -29.13 8.51 0.77
N LEU A 358 -29.13 7.53 -0.13
CA LEU A 358 -28.46 7.66 -1.42
C LEU A 358 -29.36 8.42 -2.41
N SER A 359 -28.79 9.21 -3.31
CA SER A 359 -29.56 9.86 -4.38
C SER A 359 -30.17 8.84 -5.35
N ASN A 360 -29.47 7.72 -5.55
CA ASN A 360 -29.89 6.59 -6.35
C ASN A 360 -29.66 5.30 -5.56
N GLU A 361 -30.64 4.40 -5.52
CA GLU A 361 -30.40 3.02 -5.13
C GLU A 361 -29.42 2.39 -6.12
N ILE A 362 -28.39 1.72 -5.59
CA ILE A 362 -27.36 1.07 -6.40
C ILE A 362 -27.37 -0.41 -6.07
N GLU A 363 -27.93 -1.16 -7.02
CA GLU A 363 -27.88 -2.61 -7.08
C GLU A 363 -27.39 -2.99 -8.49
N VAL A 364 -26.17 -3.53 -8.59
CA VAL A 364 -25.56 -3.91 -9.86
C VAL A 364 -25.32 -5.42 -9.90
N ASN A 365 -25.92 -6.09 -10.89
CA ASN A 365 -25.67 -7.51 -11.15
C ASN A 365 -24.30 -7.68 -11.81
N LEU A 366 -23.45 -8.53 -11.23
CA LEU A 366 -22.23 -8.99 -11.88
C LEU A 366 -22.58 -10.10 -12.88
N ASN A 367 -22.17 -9.95 -14.15
CA ASN A 367 -22.49 -10.92 -15.21
C ASN A 367 -21.99 -12.33 -14.85
N GLU A 368 -20.71 -12.43 -14.55
CA GLU A 368 -20.04 -13.69 -14.21
C GLU A 368 -18.94 -13.42 -13.19
N TRP A 369 -18.94 -14.19 -12.11
CA TRP A 369 -17.81 -14.26 -11.19
C TRP A 369 -17.32 -15.70 -11.11
N THR A 370 -16.03 -15.88 -11.35
CA THR A 370 -15.33 -17.15 -11.20
C THR A 370 -14.40 -17.06 -10.01
N ASN A 371 -14.58 -17.98 -9.06
CA ASN A 371 -13.67 -18.17 -7.95
C ASN A 371 -12.63 -19.23 -8.36
N ASN A 372 -11.42 -18.77 -8.66
CA ASN A 372 -10.32 -19.63 -9.03
C ASN A 372 -9.08 -19.27 -8.22
N SER A 373 -8.77 -20.08 -7.21
CA SER A 373 -7.55 -19.88 -6.42
C SER A 373 -6.26 -19.96 -7.25
N LYS A 374 -6.29 -20.59 -8.43
CA LYS A 374 -5.10 -20.77 -9.27
C LYS A 374 -4.73 -19.51 -10.05
N ASN A 375 -5.66 -18.67 -10.46
CA ASN A 375 -5.33 -17.48 -11.26
C ASN A 375 -6.34 -16.35 -11.02
N GLN A 376 -5.89 -15.13 -11.27
CA GLN A 376 -6.71 -13.94 -11.12
C GLN A 376 -6.46 -13.01 -12.31
N SER A 377 -7.52 -12.38 -12.83
CA SER A 377 -7.36 -11.43 -13.93
C SER A 377 -6.77 -10.10 -13.47
N THR A 378 -6.06 -9.39 -14.34
CA THR A 378 -5.74 -7.97 -14.11
C THR A 378 -6.88 -7.13 -14.64
N ILE A 379 -7.41 -6.21 -13.83
CA ILE A 379 -8.48 -5.28 -14.22
C ILE A 379 -7.92 -3.85 -14.27
N TYR A 380 -8.18 -3.18 -15.37
CA TYR A 380 -7.89 -1.77 -15.57
C TYR A 380 -9.07 -1.08 -16.23
N TYR A 381 -9.07 0.25 -16.19
CA TYR A 381 -10.01 1.06 -16.95
C TYR A 381 -9.34 1.53 -18.23
N ASP A 382 -9.89 1.13 -19.37
CA ASP A 382 -9.41 1.57 -20.68
C ASP A 382 -10.09 2.90 -21.02
N ASN A 383 -9.29 3.97 -21.07
CA ASN A 383 -9.78 5.31 -21.38
C ASN A 383 -10.21 5.47 -22.84
N GLU A 384 -9.71 4.63 -23.76
CA GLU A 384 -10.09 4.70 -25.18
C GLU A 384 -11.47 4.09 -25.41
N THR A 385 -11.76 2.96 -24.77
CA THR A 385 -13.06 2.28 -24.89
C THR A 385 -14.06 2.67 -23.80
N GLU A 386 -13.65 3.52 -22.86
CA GLU A 386 -14.39 3.95 -21.68
C GLU A 386 -14.97 2.79 -20.83
N ALA A 387 -14.30 1.62 -20.84
CA ALA A 387 -14.78 0.40 -20.23
C ALA A 387 -13.74 -0.24 -19.30
N PHE A 388 -14.21 -1.03 -18.34
CA PHE A 388 -13.33 -1.91 -17.58
C PHE A 388 -12.96 -3.11 -18.44
N VAL A 389 -11.68 -3.47 -18.42
CA VAL A 389 -11.14 -4.60 -19.17
C VAL A 389 -10.45 -5.55 -18.21
N ALA A 390 -10.74 -6.86 -18.32
CA ALA A 390 -10.12 -7.92 -17.54
C ALA A 390 -9.23 -8.77 -18.45
N ILE A 391 -7.95 -8.91 -18.07
CA ILE A 391 -6.97 -9.74 -18.78
C ILE A 391 -6.70 -10.98 -17.95
N ASN A 392 -6.91 -12.17 -18.53
CA ASN A 392 -6.76 -13.46 -17.85
C ASN A 392 -5.46 -14.16 -18.25
N PHE A 393 -4.70 -14.64 -17.27
CA PHE A 393 -3.37 -15.24 -17.47
C PHE A 393 -3.32 -16.75 -17.23
N ALA A 394 -4.45 -17.44 -17.39
CA ALA A 394 -4.61 -18.84 -16.98
C ALA A 394 -3.55 -19.82 -17.51
N ASN A 395 -2.92 -19.54 -18.65
CA ASN A 395 -1.97 -20.43 -19.32
C ASN A 395 -0.62 -19.78 -19.63
N GLU A 396 -0.38 -18.55 -19.18
CA GLU A 396 0.85 -17.82 -19.50
C GLU A 396 1.95 -18.12 -18.49
N LYS A 397 3.19 -18.32 -18.97
CA LYS A 397 4.35 -18.54 -18.07
C LYS A 397 4.85 -17.24 -17.45
N GLU A 398 4.81 -16.14 -18.19
CA GLU A 398 5.29 -14.82 -17.77
C GLU A 398 4.29 -13.76 -18.27
N PRO A 399 3.22 -13.49 -17.51
CA PRO A 399 2.20 -12.55 -17.96
C PRO A 399 2.73 -11.13 -18.00
N SER A 400 2.24 -10.31 -18.94
CA SER A 400 2.64 -8.91 -19.09
C SER A 400 1.47 -8.07 -19.57
N VAL A 401 1.29 -6.90 -18.95
CA VAL A 401 0.32 -5.88 -19.37
C VAL A 401 1.02 -4.60 -19.83
N ARG A 402 2.29 -4.74 -20.23
CA ARG A 402 3.23 -3.63 -20.45
C ARG A 402 2.79 -2.62 -21.50
N GLU A 403 2.07 -3.09 -22.52
CA GLU A 403 1.68 -2.30 -23.69
C GLU A 403 0.39 -1.48 -23.49
N ILE A 404 -0.29 -1.65 -22.35
CA ILE A 404 -1.55 -0.97 -22.06
C ILE A 404 -1.30 0.48 -21.67
N ASP A 405 -2.07 1.42 -22.24
CA ASP A 405 -2.00 2.83 -21.87
C ASP A 405 -2.90 3.16 -20.67
N THR A 406 -2.47 2.79 -19.47
CA THR A 406 -3.17 3.11 -18.22
C THR A 406 -2.23 3.59 -17.11
N GLU A 407 -2.73 4.48 -16.27
CA GLU A 407 -2.06 4.95 -15.05
C GLU A 407 -2.58 4.24 -13.78
N THR A 408 -3.65 3.45 -13.86
CA THR A 408 -4.29 2.79 -12.71
C THR A 408 -4.65 1.33 -12.97
N ILE A 409 -4.26 0.43 -12.06
CA ILE A 409 -4.68 -0.97 -12.01
C ILE A 409 -5.61 -1.20 -10.81
N TYR A 410 -6.84 -1.66 -11.08
CA TYR A 410 -7.88 -1.85 -10.08
C TYR A 410 -7.89 -3.25 -9.47
N GLN A 411 -7.46 -4.26 -10.23
CA GLN A 411 -7.26 -5.62 -9.72
C GLN A 411 -5.90 -6.12 -10.19
N ILE A 412 -5.11 -6.62 -9.25
CA ILE A 412 -3.82 -7.23 -9.56
C ILE A 412 -4.09 -8.68 -9.97
N GLY A 413 -3.74 -9.04 -11.20
CA GLY A 413 -3.83 -10.41 -11.70
C GLY A 413 -2.59 -11.24 -11.39
N TYR A 414 -2.73 -12.56 -11.54
CA TYR A 414 -1.60 -13.49 -11.50
C TYR A 414 -1.94 -14.79 -12.27
N ASN A 415 -0.93 -15.47 -12.80
CA ASN A 415 -1.08 -16.73 -13.54
C ASN A 415 -1.16 -17.96 -12.61
N PHE A 416 -1.25 -19.17 -13.17
CA PHE A 416 -1.35 -20.42 -12.40
C PHE A 416 -0.15 -20.76 -11.50
N GLN A 417 0.97 -20.03 -11.63
CA GLN A 417 2.14 -20.13 -10.77
C GLN A 417 2.22 -19.02 -9.72
N GLY A 418 1.25 -18.10 -9.68
CA GLY A 418 1.25 -16.94 -8.79
C GLY A 418 2.14 -15.78 -9.25
N GLN A 419 2.61 -15.78 -10.50
CA GLN A 419 3.37 -14.67 -11.09
C GLN A 419 2.43 -13.53 -11.47
N VAL A 420 2.71 -12.36 -10.90
CA VAL A 420 2.04 -11.09 -11.21
C VAL A 420 2.62 -10.51 -12.52
N PRO A 421 1.81 -9.93 -13.41
CA PRO A 421 2.32 -9.39 -14.67
C PRO A 421 3.19 -8.15 -14.48
N ILE A 422 4.08 -7.93 -15.46
CA ILE A 422 4.81 -6.66 -15.58
C ILE A 422 3.81 -5.53 -15.85
N MET A 423 3.81 -4.52 -15.01
CA MET A 423 2.86 -3.41 -15.04
C MET A 423 3.16 -2.42 -16.19
N PRO A 424 2.14 -1.65 -16.62
CA PRO A 424 2.33 -0.57 -17.60
C PRO A 424 3.37 0.43 -17.13
N SER A 425 4.23 0.91 -18.04
CA SER A 425 5.32 1.84 -17.68
C SER A 425 4.85 3.17 -17.08
N LYS A 426 3.63 3.60 -17.42
CA LYS A 426 3.00 4.84 -16.93
C LYS A 426 2.22 4.67 -15.62
N ILE A 427 2.25 3.49 -15.01
CA ILE A 427 1.48 3.21 -13.80
C ILE A 427 1.83 4.19 -12.67
N ARG A 428 0.80 4.77 -12.07
CA ARG A 428 0.90 5.65 -10.89
C ARG A 428 0.18 5.06 -9.70
N GLN A 429 -0.92 4.35 -9.94
CA GLN A 429 -1.80 3.82 -8.91
C GLN A 429 -2.12 2.34 -9.12
N ILE A 430 -2.19 1.58 -8.04
CA ILE A 430 -2.50 0.15 -8.05
C ILE A 430 -3.31 -0.22 -6.81
N ASN A 431 -4.11 -1.29 -6.90
CA ASN A 431 -4.88 -1.79 -5.76
C ASN A 431 -4.02 -1.87 -4.48
N ASN A 432 -4.54 -1.33 -3.38
CA ASN A 432 -3.90 -1.30 -2.06
C ASN A 432 -3.82 -2.68 -1.38
N TYR A 433 -4.33 -3.72 -2.02
CA TYR A 433 -4.24 -5.09 -1.55
C TYR A 433 -3.56 -5.98 -2.60
N LEU A 434 -2.61 -6.79 -2.13
CA LEU A 434 -2.03 -7.87 -2.91
C LEU A 434 -2.92 -9.12 -2.73
N PRO A 435 -3.42 -9.76 -3.80
CA PRO A 435 -4.23 -10.96 -3.68
C PRO A 435 -3.39 -12.12 -3.16
N SER A 436 -4.01 -13.01 -2.36
CA SER A 436 -3.28 -14.05 -1.61
C SER A 436 -2.50 -15.05 -2.50
N GLY A 437 -2.95 -15.25 -3.75
CA GLY A 437 -2.28 -16.10 -4.74
C GLY A 437 -1.13 -15.45 -5.49
N ALA A 438 -0.87 -14.15 -5.32
CA ALA A 438 0.30 -13.47 -5.89
C ALA A 438 1.55 -13.82 -5.08
N THR A 439 2.21 -14.90 -5.47
CA THR A 439 3.41 -15.42 -4.78
C THR A 439 4.70 -14.97 -5.45
N ASN A 440 4.67 -14.33 -6.61
CA ASN A 440 5.86 -13.93 -7.35
C ASN A 440 5.66 -12.54 -8.00
N LEU A 441 6.42 -11.56 -7.51
CA LEU A 441 6.38 -10.15 -7.94
C LEU A 441 7.51 -9.80 -8.90
N THR A 442 8.08 -10.80 -9.58
CA THR A 442 9.23 -10.62 -10.47
C THR A 442 8.95 -9.56 -11.52
N ASN A 443 9.78 -8.52 -11.58
CA ASN A 443 9.72 -7.39 -12.52
C ASN A 443 8.40 -6.60 -12.55
N MET A 444 7.54 -6.73 -11.53
CA MET A 444 6.20 -6.15 -11.53
C MET A 444 6.19 -4.65 -11.87
N PHE A 445 7.10 -3.84 -11.32
CA PHE A 445 7.24 -2.41 -11.61
C PHE A 445 8.51 -2.06 -12.37
N TYR A 446 9.02 -2.98 -13.18
CA TYR A 446 10.19 -2.73 -14.01
C TYR A 446 9.98 -1.49 -14.88
N GLN A 447 10.87 -0.49 -14.79
CA GLN A 447 10.81 0.76 -15.54
C GLN A 447 9.50 1.56 -15.37
N CYS A 448 8.82 1.42 -14.22
CA CYS A 448 7.67 2.25 -13.88
C CYS A 448 8.17 3.57 -13.27
N PHE A 449 8.68 4.48 -14.12
CA PHE A 449 9.47 5.63 -13.68
C PHE A 449 8.72 6.60 -12.76
N GLU A 450 7.39 6.68 -12.88
CA GLU A 450 6.52 7.60 -12.14
C GLU A 450 5.87 6.98 -10.89
N PHE A 451 6.05 5.68 -10.67
CA PHE A 451 5.37 4.95 -9.60
C PHE A 451 5.98 5.24 -8.22
N ASN A 452 5.15 5.65 -7.25
CA ASN A 452 5.58 5.99 -5.89
C ASN A 452 4.48 5.80 -4.82
N GLN A 453 3.63 4.80 -4.97
CA GLN A 453 2.51 4.58 -4.06
C GLN A 453 2.96 3.96 -2.72
N ASP A 454 2.26 4.27 -1.62
CA ASP A 454 2.36 3.54 -0.35
C ASP A 454 1.76 2.12 -0.50
N LEU A 455 2.56 1.09 -0.22
CA LEU A 455 2.19 -0.32 -0.36
C LEU A 455 2.21 -1.05 1.00
N SER A 456 2.09 -0.32 2.10
CA SER A 456 2.19 -0.86 3.46
C SER A 456 1.04 -1.79 3.85
N LEU A 457 -0.09 -1.72 3.13
CA LEU A 457 -1.26 -2.58 3.34
C LEU A 457 -1.18 -3.93 2.60
N TRP A 458 -0.14 -4.15 1.78
CA TRP A 458 0.04 -5.42 1.10
C TRP A 458 0.45 -6.52 2.08
N ASP A 459 -0.27 -7.64 2.07
CA ASP A 459 0.16 -8.87 2.70
C ASP A 459 1.10 -9.63 1.76
N THR A 460 2.40 -9.55 2.04
CA THR A 460 3.43 -10.22 1.25
C THR A 460 3.87 -11.56 1.85
N SER A 461 3.16 -12.11 2.84
CA SER A 461 3.55 -13.34 3.55
C SER A 461 3.71 -14.57 2.65
N ASN A 462 2.97 -14.62 1.54
CA ASN A 462 3.05 -15.68 0.54
C ASN A 462 4.01 -15.37 -0.62
N VAL A 463 4.63 -14.18 -0.66
CA VAL A 463 5.54 -13.78 -1.72
C VAL A 463 6.88 -14.50 -1.57
N THR A 464 7.33 -15.12 -2.65
CA THR A 464 8.56 -15.92 -2.75
C THR A 464 9.63 -15.27 -3.61
N SER A 465 9.28 -14.33 -4.49
CA SER A 465 10.23 -13.60 -5.33
C SER A 465 9.89 -12.10 -5.40
N LEU A 466 10.91 -11.29 -5.13
CA LEU A 466 10.97 -9.84 -5.33
C LEU A 466 11.97 -9.46 -6.44
N TYR A 467 12.36 -10.43 -7.28
CA TYR A 467 13.37 -10.21 -8.32
C TYR A 467 12.98 -9.03 -9.21
N GLY A 468 13.80 -7.98 -9.26
CA GLY A 468 13.59 -6.82 -10.12
C GLY A 468 12.27 -6.06 -9.90
N THR A 469 11.56 -6.27 -8.78
CA THR A 469 10.21 -5.72 -8.57
C THR A 469 10.14 -4.21 -8.80
N PHE A 470 11.15 -3.44 -8.39
CA PHE A 470 11.24 -1.98 -8.60
C PHE A 470 12.46 -1.58 -9.45
N HIS A 471 12.97 -2.48 -10.30
CA HIS A 471 14.12 -2.20 -11.14
C HIS A 471 13.81 -1.04 -12.12
N GLU A 472 14.61 0.02 -12.07
CA GLU A 472 14.45 1.28 -12.79
C GLU A 472 13.18 2.09 -12.45
N ALA A 473 12.49 1.79 -11.35
CA ALA A 473 11.41 2.62 -10.82
C ALA A 473 11.98 3.88 -10.15
N SER A 474 12.50 4.80 -10.96
CA SER A 474 13.43 5.84 -10.52
C SER A 474 12.91 6.77 -9.40
N LYS A 475 11.60 7.05 -9.36
CA LYS A 475 10.92 7.88 -8.35
C LYS A 475 10.38 7.09 -7.15
N PHE A 476 10.50 5.77 -7.16
CA PHE A 476 9.91 4.95 -6.11
C PHE A 476 10.63 5.16 -4.77
N ASP A 477 9.87 5.64 -3.79
CA ASP A 477 10.18 5.69 -2.35
C ASP A 477 8.89 5.40 -1.55
N GLY A 478 8.03 4.53 -2.09
CA GLY A 478 6.77 4.12 -1.47
C GLY A 478 7.01 3.32 -0.19
N ASN A 479 6.11 3.44 0.79
CA ASN A 479 6.26 2.70 2.06
C ASN A 479 6.04 1.19 1.86
N ILE A 480 7.09 0.42 2.12
CA ILE A 480 7.12 -1.06 2.08
C ILE A 480 7.71 -1.65 3.38
N THR A 481 7.79 -0.83 4.43
CA THR A 481 8.47 -1.18 5.68
C THR A 481 7.77 -2.30 6.46
N SER A 482 6.47 -2.50 6.21
CA SER A 482 5.61 -3.53 6.82
C SER A 482 5.62 -4.87 6.09
N TRP A 483 6.27 -4.98 4.93
CA TRP A 483 6.26 -6.21 4.14
C TRP A 483 6.85 -7.40 4.91
N ASN A 484 6.10 -8.49 4.97
CA ASN A 484 6.59 -9.76 5.47
C ASN A 484 7.39 -10.46 4.38
N THR A 485 8.71 -10.55 4.54
CA THR A 485 9.61 -11.18 3.57
C THR A 485 10.08 -12.58 3.99
N GLU A 486 9.46 -13.20 5.01
CA GLU A 486 9.84 -14.53 5.53
C GLU A 486 9.84 -15.66 4.50
N SER A 487 9.02 -15.53 3.46
CA SER A 487 8.88 -16.52 2.39
C SER A 487 9.73 -16.20 1.15
N VAL A 488 10.35 -15.02 1.11
CA VAL A 488 11.09 -14.54 -0.07
C VAL A 488 12.42 -15.29 -0.20
N THR A 489 12.66 -15.81 -1.41
CA THR A 489 13.89 -16.50 -1.80
C THR A 489 14.71 -15.70 -2.83
N LEU A 490 14.08 -14.87 -3.66
CA LEU A 490 14.77 -14.09 -4.70
C LEU A 490 14.60 -12.57 -4.48
N MET A 491 15.70 -11.82 -4.42
CA MET A 491 15.74 -10.35 -4.26
C MET A 491 16.75 -9.66 -5.21
N SER A 492 17.26 -10.36 -6.22
CA SER A 492 18.17 -9.74 -7.19
C SER A 492 17.47 -8.60 -7.93
N TYR A 493 18.21 -7.53 -8.24
CA TYR A 493 17.71 -6.33 -8.93
C TYR A 493 16.54 -5.58 -8.25
N THR A 494 16.04 -5.97 -7.07
CA THR A 494 14.78 -5.44 -6.52
C THR A 494 14.69 -3.91 -6.53
N PHE A 495 15.78 -3.20 -6.20
CA PHE A 495 15.87 -1.73 -6.21
C PHE A 495 16.95 -1.21 -7.15
N ALA A 496 17.41 -2.01 -8.12
CA ALA A 496 18.39 -1.56 -9.10
C ALA A 496 17.87 -0.30 -9.80
N LYS A 497 18.66 0.77 -9.82
CA LYS A 497 18.35 2.09 -10.41
C LYS A 497 17.07 2.76 -9.87
N ALA A 498 16.52 2.30 -8.74
CA ALA A 498 15.47 3.01 -8.00
C ALA A 498 16.09 4.21 -7.27
N SER A 499 16.41 5.26 -8.03
CA SER A 499 17.35 6.31 -7.60
C SER A 499 16.92 7.10 -6.35
N GLN A 500 15.61 7.20 -6.08
CA GLN A 500 15.04 7.91 -4.92
C GLN A 500 14.76 7.00 -3.72
N PHE A 501 14.87 5.69 -3.86
CA PHE A 501 14.47 4.74 -2.81
C PHE A 501 15.35 4.86 -1.57
N ASN A 502 14.74 5.11 -0.41
CA ASN A 502 15.43 5.19 0.88
C ASN A 502 14.55 4.78 2.08
N LYS A 503 13.52 3.96 1.89
CA LYS A 503 12.69 3.45 3.00
C LYS A 503 13.46 2.46 3.89
N ASP A 504 13.15 2.49 5.19
CA ASP A 504 13.73 1.59 6.18
C ASP A 504 13.22 0.15 6.03
N ILE A 505 14.07 -0.71 5.50
CA ILE A 505 13.83 -2.15 5.31
C ILE A 505 14.66 -3.02 6.27
N SER A 506 15.20 -2.44 7.35
CA SER A 506 16.02 -3.16 8.34
C SER A 506 15.30 -4.31 9.04
N LYS A 507 13.96 -4.28 9.05
CA LYS A 507 13.08 -5.31 9.64
C LYS A 507 12.71 -6.45 8.71
N TRP A 508 13.09 -6.39 7.43
CA TRP A 508 12.86 -7.47 6.49
C TRP A 508 13.60 -8.73 6.94
N LYS A 509 12.91 -9.88 6.89
CA LYS A 509 13.49 -11.19 7.20
C LYS A 509 14.08 -11.78 5.93
N THR A 510 15.40 -11.97 5.91
CA THR A 510 16.14 -12.39 4.72
C THR A 510 16.64 -13.85 4.80
N GLU A 511 16.19 -14.59 5.80
CA GLU A 511 16.73 -15.90 6.17
C GLU A 511 16.57 -16.93 5.06
N LYS A 512 15.53 -16.85 4.23
CA LYS A 512 15.31 -17.76 3.09
C LYS A 512 15.85 -17.24 1.76
N VAL A 513 16.38 -16.02 1.72
CA VAL A 513 16.83 -15.39 0.48
C VAL A 513 18.11 -16.06 -0.02
N THR A 514 18.11 -16.44 -1.30
CA THR A 514 19.22 -17.09 -2.01
C THR A 514 19.88 -16.16 -3.03
N MET A 515 19.20 -15.17 -3.60
CA MET A 515 19.81 -14.28 -4.59
C MET A 515 19.58 -12.80 -4.25
N MET A 516 20.65 -12.00 -4.25
CA MET A 516 20.63 -10.55 -3.99
C MET A 516 21.53 -9.76 -4.97
N ASP A 517 21.98 -10.36 -6.07
CA ASP A 517 22.82 -9.66 -7.04
C ASP A 517 22.12 -8.42 -7.61
N HIS A 518 22.88 -7.34 -7.81
CA HIS A 518 22.41 -6.03 -8.29
C HIS A 518 21.29 -5.37 -7.46
N MET A 519 20.93 -5.88 -6.28
CA MET A 519 19.74 -5.45 -5.53
C MET A 519 19.64 -3.93 -5.34
N PHE A 520 20.75 -3.25 -5.09
CA PHE A 520 20.84 -1.79 -4.91
C PHE A 520 21.72 -1.12 -5.97
N GLU A 521 22.00 -1.76 -7.11
CA GLU A 521 22.87 -1.18 -8.13
C GLU A 521 22.35 0.21 -8.58
N ASN A 522 23.13 1.28 -8.45
CA ASN A 522 22.71 2.68 -8.72
C ASN A 522 21.48 3.17 -7.91
N ALA A 523 21.17 2.61 -6.74
CA ALA A 523 20.18 3.16 -5.81
C ALA A 523 20.74 4.40 -5.08
N LEU A 524 20.79 5.54 -5.78
CA LEU A 524 21.58 6.71 -5.40
C LEU A 524 21.24 7.32 -4.03
N SER A 525 19.98 7.25 -3.60
CA SER A 525 19.53 7.83 -2.32
C SER A 525 19.56 6.85 -1.15
N PHE A 526 19.84 5.57 -1.40
CA PHE A 526 19.72 4.52 -0.39
C PHE A 526 20.80 4.65 0.69
N ASN A 527 20.37 4.72 1.96
CA ASN A 527 21.27 4.82 3.10
C ASN A 527 20.61 4.29 4.39
N GLN A 528 20.40 2.98 4.47
CA GLN A 528 19.78 2.31 5.62
C GLN A 528 20.74 1.36 6.34
N ASN A 529 20.50 1.09 7.63
CA ASN A 529 21.28 0.11 8.40
C ASN A 529 20.66 -1.28 8.24
N LEU A 530 21.34 -2.16 7.50
CA LEU A 530 20.90 -3.53 7.23
C LEU A 530 21.78 -4.59 7.92
N SER A 531 22.51 -4.21 8.97
CA SER A 531 23.39 -5.14 9.70
C SER A 531 22.66 -6.27 10.43
N SER A 532 21.33 -6.14 10.61
CA SER A 532 20.44 -7.14 11.19
C SER A 532 20.03 -8.26 10.23
N TRP A 533 20.22 -8.09 8.92
CA TRP A 533 19.79 -9.07 7.93
C TRP A 533 20.57 -10.38 8.06
N ASN A 534 19.85 -11.49 8.23
CA ASN A 534 20.41 -12.83 8.14
C ASN A 534 20.51 -13.22 6.66
N VAL A 535 21.69 -13.06 6.08
CA VAL A 535 21.94 -13.36 4.67
C VAL A 535 22.58 -14.74 4.47
N TYR A 536 22.41 -15.68 5.42
CA TYR A 536 23.11 -16.97 5.42
C TYR A 536 22.87 -17.81 4.17
N ASN A 537 21.67 -17.77 3.61
CA ASN A 537 21.32 -18.58 2.45
C ASN A 537 21.63 -17.90 1.09
N VAL A 538 22.12 -16.65 1.08
CA VAL A 538 22.38 -15.89 -0.16
C VAL A 538 23.60 -16.45 -0.91
N ILE A 539 23.37 -17.06 -2.07
CA ILE A 539 24.41 -17.66 -2.92
C ILE A 539 25.01 -16.69 -3.94
N ASN A 540 24.29 -15.63 -4.35
CA ASN A 540 24.77 -14.64 -5.31
C ASN A 540 24.61 -13.21 -4.78
N ILE A 541 25.71 -12.45 -4.77
CA ILE A 541 25.83 -11.07 -4.26
C ILE A 541 26.52 -10.14 -5.25
N ASP A 542 26.63 -10.57 -6.52
CA ASP A 542 27.31 -9.82 -7.56
C ASP A 542 26.72 -8.42 -7.70
N ASP A 543 27.58 -7.41 -7.66
CA ASP A 543 27.23 -6.00 -7.81
C ASP A 543 26.08 -5.52 -6.88
N PHE A 544 25.91 -6.16 -5.72
CA PHE A 544 24.84 -5.92 -4.74
C PHE A 544 24.53 -4.42 -4.52
N ASP A 545 25.55 -3.58 -4.38
CA ASP A 545 25.41 -2.14 -4.11
C ASP A 545 26.35 -1.27 -4.96
N VAL A 546 26.70 -1.69 -6.17
CA VAL A 546 27.61 -0.91 -7.04
C VAL A 546 27.01 0.46 -7.35
N LYS A 547 27.85 1.50 -7.29
CA LYS A 547 27.48 2.92 -7.52
C LYS A 547 26.42 3.48 -6.54
N THR A 548 26.33 2.93 -5.32
CA THR A 548 25.54 3.49 -4.19
C THR A 548 26.34 4.48 -3.34
N GLY A 549 26.90 5.52 -3.96
CA GLY A 549 27.90 6.40 -3.33
C GLY A 549 27.46 7.11 -2.03
N ASN A 550 26.16 7.20 -1.75
CA ASN A 550 25.62 7.83 -0.53
C ASN A 550 25.39 6.86 0.64
N TRP A 551 25.58 5.54 0.47
CA TRP A 551 25.31 4.56 1.51
C TRP A 551 26.44 4.47 2.54
N LYS A 552 26.21 5.10 3.71
CA LYS A 552 27.14 5.22 4.83
C LYS A 552 26.83 4.28 6.00
N LEU A 553 25.56 3.92 6.20
CA LEU A 553 25.15 3.01 7.28
C LEU A 553 25.60 1.57 7.04
N ALA A 554 25.54 0.75 8.08
CA ALA A 554 26.08 -0.61 8.06
C ALA A 554 25.32 -1.52 7.08
N ARG A 555 26.08 -2.29 6.29
CA ARG A 555 25.60 -3.25 5.27
C ARG A 555 25.30 -4.63 5.91
N PRO A 556 24.58 -5.52 5.21
CA PRO A 556 24.43 -6.92 5.63
C PRO A 556 25.79 -7.63 5.71
N LYS A 557 25.93 -8.55 6.67
CA LYS A 557 27.14 -9.37 6.81
C LYS A 557 27.02 -10.64 5.99
N PHE A 558 27.59 -10.64 4.79
CA PHE A 558 27.57 -11.80 3.89
C PHE A 558 28.52 -12.94 4.30
N ASP A 559 29.27 -12.83 5.40
CA ASP A 559 29.99 -13.95 5.99
C ASP A 559 28.99 -14.89 6.69
N ASN A 560 28.77 -16.06 6.11
CA ASN A 560 27.93 -17.15 6.66
C ASN A 560 28.42 -18.52 6.19
N SER A 561 29.68 -18.55 5.82
CA SER A 561 30.45 -19.74 5.54
C SER A 561 30.24 -20.80 6.62
N ARG A 562 29.81 -21.99 6.22
CA ARG A 562 29.65 -23.15 7.12
C ARG A 562 31.00 -23.47 7.74
N ASN A 563 31.11 -23.55 9.06
CA ASN A 563 32.35 -24.06 9.64
C ASN A 563 32.63 -25.43 9.00
N ILE A 564 33.77 -25.57 8.34
CA ILE A 564 34.13 -26.76 7.56
C ILE A 564 34.09 -28.06 8.39
N GLU A 565 34.13 -27.95 9.72
CA GLU A 565 33.89 -29.05 10.66
C GLU A 565 32.54 -29.77 10.47
N ILE A 566 31.51 -29.12 9.90
CA ILE A 566 30.21 -29.78 9.68
C ILE A 566 30.24 -30.90 8.64
N ILE A 567 31.22 -30.90 7.73
CA ILE A 567 31.43 -31.94 6.70
C ILE A 567 32.63 -32.83 7.03
N ASN A 568 33.14 -32.76 8.27
CA ASN A 568 34.35 -33.48 8.67
C ASN A 568 34.24 -35.00 8.45
N SER A 569 33.07 -35.59 8.68
CA SER A 569 32.83 -37.02 8.42
C SER A 569 32.84 -37.37 6.93
N GLU A 570 32.33 -36.49 6.06
CA GLU A 570 32.32 -36.72 4.62
C GLU A 570 33.70 -36.54 3.99
N LEU A 571 34.47 -35.57 4.49
CA LEU A 571 35.87 -35.38 4.15
C LEU A 571 36.68 -36.58 4.65
N TYR A 572 36.39 -37.11 5.84
CA TYR A 572 36.99 -38.35 6.34
C TYR A 572 36.74 -39.54 5.41
N SER A 573 35.52 -39.75 4.95
CA SER A 573 35.21 -40.83 4.01
C SER A 573 35.80 -40.64 2.61
N LEU A 574 35.90 -39.39 2.13
CA LEU A 574 36.56 -39.10 0.85
C LEU A 574 38.06 -39.38 0.92
N VAL A 575 38.70 -38.96 2.01
CA VAL A 575 40.13 -39.16 2.20
C VAL A 575 40.45 -40.63 2.44
N ASN A 576 39.60 -41.37 3.17
CA ASN A 576 39.82 -42.78 3.52
C ASN A 576 38.95 -43.74 2.69
N ASP A 577 38.89 -43.54 1.37
CA ASP A 577 38.14 -44.44 0.50
C ASP A 577 38.84 -45.80 0.28
N ASN A 578 38.11 -46.77 -0.26
CA ASN A 578 38.61 -48.14 -0.46
C ASN A 578 39.70 -48.28 -1.54
N GLU A 579 39.82 -47.34 -2.47
CA GLU A 579 40.88 -47.31 -3.48
C GLU A 579 42.18 -46.76 -2.88
N HIS A 580 42.08 -45.77 -1.98
CA HIS A 580 43.23 -45.14 -1.31
C HIS A 580 43.59 -45.79 0.03
N LYS A 581 42.86 -46.81 0.48
CA LYS A 581 43.21 -47.59 1.69
C LYS A 581 44.65 -48.12 1.70
N ASN A 582 45.27 -48.29 0.51
CA ASN A 582 46.62 -48.80 0.36
C ASN A 582 47.58 -47.90 -0.44
N LYS A 583 47.22 -46.62 -0.66
CA LYS A 583 48.02 -45.69 -1.47
C LYS A 583 47.86 -44.26 -0.96
N ALA A 584 48.96 -43.52 -0.85
CA ALA A 584 48.94 -42.09 -0.52
C ALA A 584 48.13 -41.27 -1.54
N TRP A 585 47.52 -40.20 -1.04
CA TRP A 585 47.04 -39.12 -1.89
C TRP A 585 48.19 -38.24 -2.38
N ASN A 586 48.20 -37.89 -3.67
CA ASN A 586 48.89 -36.68 -4.10
C ASN A 586 48.01 -35.43 -3.81
N LYS A 587 48.60 -34.28 -3.47
CA LYS A 587 47.87 -33.03 -3.21
C LYS A 587 47.01 -32.62 -4.39
N GLU A 588 47.53 -32.66 -5.63
CA GLU A 588 46.74 -32.31 -6.81
C GLU A 588 45.60 -33.31 -7.06
N GLU A 589 45.83 -34.60 -6.80
CA GLU A 589 44.81 -35.66 -6.93
C GLU A 589 43.69 -35.48 -5.88
N LEU A 590 44.04 -35.22 -4.62
CA LEU A 590 43.08 -35.00 -3.54
C LEU A 590 42.33 -33.68 -3.72
N GLN A 591 43.01 -32.62 -4.17
CA GLN A 591 42.36 -31.36 -4.53
C GLN A 591 41.35 -31.58 -5.66
N GLN A 592 41.68 -32.36 -6.70
CA GLN A 592 40.74 -32.69 -7.77
C GLN A 592 39.55 -33.53 -7.27
N ALA A 593 39.77 -34.48 -6.36
CA ALA A 593 38.69 -35.27 -5.76
C ALA A 593 37.74 -34.41 -4.91
N VAL A 594 38.30 -33.47 -4.13
CA VAL A 594 37.55 -32.48 -3.34
C VAL A 594 36.79 -31.53 -4.27
N ASP A 595 37.44 -30.99 -5.29
CA ASP A 595 36.82 -30.10 -6.28
C ASP A 595 35.72 -30.81 -7.08
N LYS A 596 35.89 -32.10 -7.37
CA LYS A 596 34.85 -32.92 -8.02
C LYS A 596 33.64 -33.15 -7.11
N LYS A 597 33.85 -33.32 -5.80
CA LYS A 597 32.76 -33.59 -4.83
C LYS A 597 32.05 -32.32 -4.34
N TYR A 598 32.81 -31.27 -4.03
CA TYR A 598 32.30 -30.05 -3.40
C TYR A 598 32.20 -28.87 -4.38
N GLY A 599 32.95 -28.90 -5.48
CA GLY A 599 33.04 -27.86 -6.52
C GLY A 599 34.39 -27.13 -6.49
N ALA A 600 34.93 -26.79 -7.67
CA ALA A 600 36.27 -26.22 -7.82
C ALA A 600 36.47 -24.92 -7.02
N GLY A 601 37.51 -24.89 -6.18
CA GLY A 601 37.94 -23.68 -5.46
C GLY A 601 37.17 -23.36 -4.18
N LYS A 602 36.19 -24.17 -3.79
CA LYS A 602 35.40 -23.98 -2.56
C LYS A 602 36.13 -24.45 -1.30
N ILE A 603 36.93 -25.49 -1.41
CA ILE A 603 37.75 -26.04 -0.33
C ILE A 603 39.16 -26.24 -0.88
N VAL A 604 40.15 -25.64 -0.23
CA VAL A 604 41.56 -25.83 -0.57
C VAL A 604 42.17 -26.86 0.35
N VAL A 605 42.79 -27.86 -0.26
CA VAL A 605 43.57 -28.91 0.39
C VAL A 605 44.99 -28.43 0.54
N ILE A 606 45.49 -28.46 1.77
CA ILE A 606 46.90 -28.27 2.07
C ILE A 606 47.45 -29.45 2.86
N ILE A 607 48.72 -29.73 2.62
CA ILE A 607 49.45 -30.74 3.37
C ILE A 607 49.66 -30.18 4.78
N TYR A 608 49.05 -30.82 5.78
CA TYR A 608 49.20 -30.42 7.18
C TYR A 608 50.39 -31.14 7.83
N SER A 609 50.45 -32.47 7.66
CA SER A 609 51.63 -33.28 7.98
C SER A 609 51.57 -34.60 7.23
N LEU A 610 52.62 -34.95 6.47
CA LEU A 610 52.75 -36.30 5.91
C LEU A 610 53.48 -37.18 6.91
N SER A 611 53.05 -38.43 7.01
CA SER A 611 53.78 -39.45 7.75
C SER A 611 55.19 -39.61 7.17
N LYS A 612 56.18 -39.67 8.05
CA LYS A 612 57.50 -40.19 7.69
C LYS A 612 57.48 -41.68 8.01
N ASN A 613 57.73 -42.51 7.00
CA ASN A 613 57.79 -43.98 7.10
C ASN A 613 58.43 -44.41 8.42
N GLN A 614 57.68 -45.12 9.25
CA GLN A 614 58.25 -45.85 10.38
C GLN A 614 58.06 -47.34 10.11
N HIS A 615 59.20 -48.03 10.08
CA HIS A 615 59.33 -49.47 9.93
C HIS A 615 58.37 -50.26 10.83
N LEU A 616 57.58 -51.17 10.23
CA LEU A 616 57.58 -52.63 10.44
C LEU A 616 56.28 -53.26 9.89
N ASP A 617 56.46 -54.27 9.02
CA ASP A 617 55.56 -55.35 8.53
C ASP A 617 54.16 -55.03 7.97
N VAL A 618 53.61 -53.85 8.20
CA VAL A 618 52.60 -53.18 7.36
C VAL A 618 52.95 -51.72 7.52
N GLU A 619 53.44 -51.04 6.47
CA GLU A 619 53.72 -49.60 6.60
C GLU A 619 52.39 -48.86 6.71
N PHE A 620 51.95 -48.70 7.95
CA PHE A 620 50.83 -47.89 8.35
C PHE A 620 51.26 -46.42 8.26
N HIS A 621 50.70 -45.72 7.29
CA HIS A 621 50.92 -44.32 7.07
C HIS A 621 49.71 -43.54 7.55
N GLU A 622 49.96 -42.49 8.34
CA GLU A 622 48.96 -41.52 8.77
C GLU A 622 49.33 -40.14 8.21
N ASP A 623 48.71 -39.76 7.09
CA ASP A 623 48.87 -38.41 6.53
C ASP A 623 47.73 -37.52 7.03
N THR A 624 48.06 -36.34 7.51
CA THR A 624 47.06 -35.34 7.89
C THR A 624 46.95 -34.28 6.79
N TRP A 625 45.74 -34.15 6.25
CA TRP A 625 45.37 -33.17 5.25
C TRP A 625 44.51 -32.10 5.89
N MET A 626 44.85 -30.82 5.70
CA MET A 626 44.03 -29.71 6.17
C MET A 626 43.22 -29.13 5.02
N PHE A 627 41.93 -29.04 5.25
CA PHE A 627 40.93 -28.51 4.34
C PHE A 627 40.58 -27.12 4.84
N ILE A 628 40.78 -26.11 4.00
CA ILE A 628 40.45 -24.72 4.29
C ILE A 628 39.27 -24.32 3.44
N GLY A 629 38.22 -23.81 4.05
CA GLY A 629 37.13 -23.20 3.30
C GLY A 629 37.62 -21.93 2.59
N GLN A 630 37.40 -21.82 1.28
CA GLN A 630 37.84 -20.69 0.48
C GLN A 630 36.71 -20.05 -0.32
N TRP A 631 37.06 -18.91 -0.92
CA TRP A 631 36.21 -18.10 -1.78
C TRP A 631 35.88 -18.88 -3.06
N SER A 632 34.61 -19.17 -3.31
CA SER A 632 34.20 -19.78 -4.58
C SER A 632 34.28 -18.76 -5.71
N LEU A 633 35.07 -19.05 -6.76
CA LEU A 633 35.16 -18.23 -7.98
C LEU A 633 33.82 -18.11 -8.73
N SER A 634 32.88 -19.02 -8.51
CA SER A 634 31.56 -19.00 -9.17
C SER A 634 30.51 -18.14 -8.46
N ASN A 635 30.65 -17.85 -7.16
CA ASN A 635 29.58 -17.25 -6.33
C ASN A 635 30.03 -16.06 -5.43
N LYS A 636 31.27 -15.57 -5.57
CA LYS A 636 31.85 -14.46 -4.76
C LYS A 636 31.62 -14.57 -3.23
N ARG A 637 31.48 -15.78 -2.69
CA ARG A 637 31.21 -16.05 -1.26
C ARG A 637 32.11 -17.17 -0.72
N LEU A 638 32.43 -17.11 0.58
CA LEU A 638 33.00 -18.24 1.31
C LEU A 638 31.88 -19.26 1.62
N GLU A 639 31.95 -20.46 1.03
CA GLU A 639 30.96 -21.53 1.28
C GLU A 639 31.27 -22.28 2.59
N TYR A 640 32.56 -22.48 2.87
CA TYR A 640 33.07 -23.02 4.12
C TYR A 640 33.99 -21.99 4.80
N SER A 641 33.95 -21.93 6.13
CA SER A 641 34.82 -21.10 6.98
C SER A 641 35.74 -21.99 7.78
N ASN A 642 36.79 -21.37 8.32
CA ASN A 642 37.79 -22.03 9.13
C ASN A 642 38.50 -23.15 8.34
N SER A 643 39.14 -24.04 9.08
CA SER A 643 39.87 -25.16 8.53
C SER A 643 39.66 -26.39 9.42
N THR A 644 39.59 -27.58 8.83
CA THR A 644 39.60 -28.85 9.56
C THR A 644 40.71 -29.73 9.02
N SER A 645 41.19 -30.66 9.84
CA SER A 645 42.22 -31.62 9.44
C SER A 645 41.68 -33.04 9.49
N ILE A 646 41.86 -33.79 8.39
CA ILE A 646 41.52 -35.20 8.28
C ILE A 646 42.79 -36.04 8.26
N LYS A 647 42.77 -37.11 9.04
CA LYS A 647 43.79 -38.15 8.99
C LYS A 647 43.42 -39.20 7.95
N HIS A 648 44.35 -39.46 7.05
CA HIS A 648 44.32 -40.53 6.08
C HIS A 648 45.17 -41.69 6.59
N ASN A 649 44.54 -42.80 6.92
CA ASN A 649 45.24 -44.02 7.30
C ASN A 649 45.27 -44.96 6.09
N TRP A 650 46.46 -45.22 5.59
CA TRP A 650 46.66 -46.11 4.46
C TRP A 650 47.83 -47.05 4.70
N ASN A 651 47.72 -48.25 4.16
CA ASN A 651 48.72 -49.29 4.32
C ASN A 651 49.34 -49.60 2.98
N VAL A 652 50.64 -49.41 2.79
CA VAL A 652 51.23 -50.05 1.62
C VAL A 652 51.29 -51.54 1.87
N ASN A 653 50.81 -52.33 0.90
CA ASN A 653 51.10 -53.75 0.88
C ASN A 653 52.60 -53.91 0.57
N VAL A 654 53.39 -53.98 1.63
CA VAL A 654 54.83 -54.08 1.53
C VAL A 654 55.18 -55.55 1.32
N VAL A 655 55.87 -55.85 0.22
CA VAL A 655 56.42 -57.18 0.01
C VAL A 655 57.77 -57.21 0.71
N SER A 656 57.81 -57.91 1.85
CA SER A 656 59.01 -58.00 2.67
C SER A 656 60.04 -58.94 2.05
N ILE A 657 61.28 -58.47 1.84
CA ILE A 657 62.41 -59.32 1.42
C ILE A 657 62.56 -60.57 2.30
N ASN A 658 62.32 -60.45 3.61
CA ASN A 658 62.41 -61.58 4.54
C ASN A 658 61.25 -62.56 4.36
N GLU A 659 60.04 -62.10 4.04
CA GLU A 659 58.90 -62.97 3.72
C GLU A 659 59.08 -63.65 2.36
N ILE A 660 59.64 -62.95 1.38
CA ILE A 660 60.03 -63.51 0.07
C ILE A 660 61.07 -64.61 0.30
N GLU A 661 62.11 -64.33 1.09
CA GLU A 661 63.12 -65.32 1.45
C GLU A 661 62.50 -66.53 2.15
N ASN A 662 61.60 -66.34 3.12
CA ASN A 662 60.89 -67.45 3.79
C ASN A 662 59.98 -68.25 2.86
N LEU A 663 59.25 -67.60 1.95
CA LEU A 663 58.36 -68.27 1.00
C LEU A 663 59.16 -69.03 -0.06
N LEU A 664 60.27 -68.47 -0.54
CA LEU A 664 61.15 -69.09 -1.53
C LEU A 664 61.99 -70.23 -0.91
N ASN A 665 62.47 -70.08 0.31
CA ASN A 665 63.20 -71.13 1.04
C ASN A 665 62.32 -72.36 1.34
N ASN A 666 61.00 -72.18 1.43
CA ASN A 666 60.03 -73.28 1.57
C ASN A 666 59.56 -73.85 0.23
N PHE A 667 59.95 -73.26 -0.90
CA PHE A 667 59.43 -73.58 -2.23
C PHE A 667 60.20 -74.70 -2.94
N LEU A 668 61.46 -74.94 -2.56
CA LEU A 668 62.31 -76.01 -3.10
C LEU A 668 62.90 -76.85 -1.96
N THR A 669 63.10 -78.16 -2.17
CA THR A 669 63.78 -79.05 -1.21
C THR A 669 65.28 -79.17 -1.54
N GLU A 670 66.12 -79.50 -0.55
CA GLU A 670 67.59 -79.67 -0.70
C GLU A 670 68.00 -80.65 -1.83
N GLU A 671 67.11 -81.53 -2.27
CA GLU A 671 67.37 -82.51 -3.33
C GLU A 671 66.95 -82.06 -4.74
N THR A 672 66.44 -80.83 -4.91
CA THR A 672 65.90 -80.37 -6.21
C THR A 672 67.03 -80.04 -7.21
N PRO A 673 67.11 -80.71 -8.38
CA PRO A 673 68.15 -80.43 -9.37
C PRO A 673 68.05 -79.00 -9.94
N GLU A 674 69.19 -78.36 -10.22
CA GLU A 674 69.31 -76.94 -10.62
C GLU A 674 68.41 -76.55 -11.82
N ASN A 675 68.34 -77.40 -12.86
CA ASN A 675 67.47 -77.16 -14.02
C ASN A 675 65.98 -77.24 -13.68
N GLN A 676 65.61 -78.05 -12.69
CA GLN A 676 64.24 -78.16 -12.19
C GLN A 676 63.89 -76.97 -11.28
N ALA A 677 64.83 -76.50 -10.45
CA ALA A 677 64.68 -75.30 -9.64
C ALA A 677 64.39 -74.06 -10.51
N ILE A 678 65.08 -73.91 -11.66
CA ILE A 678 64.83 -72.81 -12.60
C ILE A 678 63.39 -72.83 -13.12
N GLU A 679 62.86 -73.98 -13.52
CA GLU A 679 61.48 -74.11 -14.02
C GLU A 679 60.42 -73.97 -12.92
N GLU A 680 60.70 -74.43 -11.70
CA GLU A 680 59.78 -74.24 -10.56
C GLU A 680 59.73 -72.78 -10.11
N TYR A 681 60.86 -72.06 -10.05
CA TYR A 681 60.85 -70.62 -9.74
C TYR A 681 59.99 -69.81 -10.72
N LYS A 682 59.91 -70.19 -12.01
CA LYS A 682 59.02 -69.50 -12.98
C LYS A 682 57.54 -69.61 -12.64
N LYS A 683 57.13 -70.62 -11.87
CA LYS A 683 55.74 -70.83 -11.45
C LYS A 683 55.38 -70.09 -10.16
N PHE A 684 56.37 -69.49 -9.48
CA PHE A 684 56.16 -68.82 -8.20
C PHE A 684 55.36 -67.52 -8.35
N SER A 685 54.22 -67.47 -7.68
CA SER A 685 53.37 -66.28 -7.54
C SER A 685 52.72 -66.30 -6.16
N ALA A 686 53.06 -65.33 -5.30
CA ALA A 686 52.55 -65.21 -3.94
C ALA A 686 52.72 -63.77 -3.44
N SER A 687 51.92 -63.34 -2.46
CA SER A 687 52.09 -62.05 -1.75
C SER A 687 52.30 -60.82 -2.67
N GLY A 688 51.56 -60.75 -3.78
CA GLY A 688 51.63 -59.61 -4.70
C GLY A 688 52.83 -59.60 -5.64
N ILE A 689 53.61 -60.69 -5.72
CA ILE A 689 54.76 -60.82 -6.61
C ILE A 689 54.67 -62.04 -7.52
N LYS A 690 55.26 -61.93 -8.70
CA LYS A 690 55.45 -63.04 -9.65
C LYS A 690 56.91 -63.07 -10.12
N VAL A 691 57.44 -64.26 -10.35
CA VAL A 691 58.74 -64.40 -11.02
C VAL A 691 58.55 -64.14 -12.52
N ILE A 692 59.35 -63.23 -13.07
CA ILE A 692 59.31 -62.90 -14.51
C ILE A 692 60.49 -63.46 -15.30
N SER A 693 61.60 -63.79 -14.62
CA SER A 693 62.68 -64.55 -15.23
C SER A 693 63.50 -65.28 -14.18
N SER A 694 63.87 -66.53 -14.46
CA SER A 694 64.90 -67.29 -13.75
C SER A 694 65.87 -67.87 -14.77
N LEU A 695 67.17 -67.60 -14.63
CA LEU A 695 68.20 -68.03 -15.56
C LEU A 695 69.54 -68.26 -14.87
N LYS A 696 70.33 -69.17 -15.43
CA LYS A 696 71.69 -69.48 -14.95
C LYS A 696 72.68 -68.47 -15.53
N GLU A 697 73.58 -67.95 -14.69
CA GLU A 697 74.61 -66.98 -15.10
C GLU A 697 76.01 -67.59 -14.85
N ASP A 698 76.62 -68.18 -15.89
CA ASP A 698 77.94 -68.82 -15.79
C ASP A 698 79.04 -67.85 -16.22
N LYS A 699 79.70 -67.24 -15.22
CA LYS A 699 81.11 -66.82 -15.25
C LYS A 699 81.56 -66.56 -13.82
N ASP A 700 82.38 -67.49 -13.33
CA ASP A 700 83.14 -67.47 -12.07
C ASP A 700 82.43 -67.82 -10.75
N ASP A 701 81.10 -67.69 -10.63
CA ASP A 701 80.35 -68.19 -9.45
C ASP A 701 79.03 -68.87 -9.86
N LYS A 702 78.82 -70.13 -9.46
CA LYS A 702 77.64 -70.93 -9.85
C LYS A 702 76.38 -70.48 -9.09
N PHE A 703 75.51 -69.68 -9.71
CA PHE A 703 74.24 -69.26 -9.10
C PHE A 703 73.09 -69.10 -10.11
N ILE A 704 71.86 -69.20 -9.60
CA ILE A 704 70.63 -68.90 -10.35
C ILE A 704 70.25 -67.44 -10.09
N LYS A 705 70.07 -66.65 -11.15
CA LYS A 705 69.56 -65.28 -11.06
C LYS A 705 68.05 -65.29 -11.28
N VAL A 706 67.31 -64.73 -10.33
CA VAL A 706 65.84 -64.67 -10.37
C VAL A 706 65.40 -63.21 -10.31
N LYS A 707 64.49 -62.83 -11.19
CA LYS A 707 63.88 -61.50 -11.25
C LYS A 707 62.41 -61.58 -10.92
N LEU A 708 62.01 -60.73 -9.99
CA LEU A 708 60.65 -60.59 -9.54
C LEU A 708 60.01 -59.32 -10.12
N GLU A 709 58.72 -59.39 -10.34
CA GLU A 709 57.88 -58.24 -10.67
C GLU A 709 56.70 -58.19 -9.68
N LEU A 710 56.30 -56.98 -9.32
CA LEU A 710 55.09 -56.74 -8.55
C LEU A 710 53.87 -56.98 -9.45
N ILE A 711 52.84 -57.67 -8.95
CA ILE A 711 51.67 -58.07 -9.73
C ILE A 711 50.83 -56.85 -10.14
N ASP A 712 50.82 -55.78 -9.33
CA ASP A 712 50.25 -54.48 -9.65
C ASP A 712 50.93 -53.35 -8.84
N SER A 713 50.50 -52.11 -9.09
CA SER A 713 51.08 -50.90 -8.51
C SER A 713 50.71 -50.63 -7.04
N THR A 714 49.90 -51.48 -6.39
CA THR A 714 49.53 -51.34 -4.97
C THR A 714 50.54 -52.00 -4.02
N TYR A 715 51.51 -52.74 -4.58
CA TYR A 715 52.62 -53.33 -3.87
C TYR A 715 53.89 -52.50 -4.04
N LYS A 716 54.77 -52.50 -3.04
CA LYS A 716 56.16 -52.00 -3.15
C LYS A 716 57.12 -52.93 -2.43
N TRP A 717 58.37 -52.95 -2.86
CA TRP A 717 59.44 -53.61 -2.11
C TRP A 717 59.65 -52.88 -0.77
N ASN A 718 59.87 -53.62 0.31
CA ASN A 718 60.22 -53.04 1.62
C ASN A 718 61.59 -52.33 1.63
N ASP A 719 62.39 -52.53 0.59
CA ASP A 719 63.72 -51.96 0.42
C ASP A 719 63.74 -51.13 -0.87
N SER A 720 63.78 -49.80 -0.75
CA SER A 720 63.74 -48.86 -1.88
C SER A 720 64.94 -48.97 -2.80
N ASN A 721 66.03 -49.55 -2.29
CA ASN A 721 67.23 -49.77 -3.06
C ASN A 721 67.18 -51.13 -3.76
N PHE A 722 66.30 -52.07 -3.34
CA PHE A 722 66.15 -53.37 -3.98
C PHE A 722 65.60 -53.25 -5.39
N ASN A 723 66.35 -53.78 -6.35
CA ASN A 723 66.03 -53.63 -7.77
C ASN A 723 65.14 -54.76 -8.35
N GLY A 724 64.56 -55.61 -7.49
CA GLY A 724 63.72 -56.73 -7.92
C GLY A 724 64.49 -57.98 -8.35
N GLU A 725 65.81 -58.04 -8.14
CA GLU A 725 66.65 -59.17 -8.56
C GLU A 725 67.42 -59.79 -7.39
N PHE A 726 67.38 -61.11 -7.29
CA PHE A 726 68.17 -61.88 -6.33
C PHE A 726 68.94 -63.02 -6.99
N LYS A 727 69.97 -63.50 -6.28
CA LYS A 727 70.81 -64.64 -6.67
C LYS A 727 70.64 -65.77 -5.66
N VAL A 728 70.56 -67.00 -6.16
CA VAL A 728 70.51 -68.22 -5.35
C VAL A 728 71.83 -68.97 -5.52
N ILE A 729 72.59 -69.09 -4.44
CA ILE A 729 73.87 -69.80 -4.39
C ILE A 729 73.71 -70.98 -3.42
N SER A 730 73.65 -72.21 -3.92
CA SER A 730 73.25 -73.39 -3.14
C SER A 730 71.92 -73.16 -2.39
N ASP A 731 71.94 -73.08 -1.07
CA ASP A 731 70.80 -72.89 -0.16
C ASP A 731 70.57 -71.43 0.26
N LYS A 732 71.38 -70.48 -0.26
CA LYS A 732 71.36 -69.07 0.18
C LYS A 732 70.85 -68.11 -0.90
N ILE A 733 69.98 -67.19 -0.48
CA ILE A 733 69.38 -66.13 -1.32
C ILE A 733 70.06 -64.78 -1.02
N ILE A 734 70.40 -64.01 -2.07
CA ILE A 734 71.10 -62.71 -1.97
C ILE A 734 70.42 -61.65 -2.86
N PHE A 735 70.00 -60.51 -2.28
CA PHE A 735 69.23 -59.42 -2.94
C PHE A 735 70.14 -58.21 -3.37
N MET A 736 69.84 -57.45 -4.46
CA MET A 736 70.73 -56.41 -5.09
C MET A 736 70.25 -54.91 -5.04
N LYS A 737 71.16 -53.86 -5.02
CA LYS A 737 70.89 -52.37 -4.77
C LYS A 737 71.63 -51.27 -5.64
N ASN A 738 71.31 -49.92 -5.62
CA ASN A 738 71.86 -48.75 -6.45
C ASN A 738 72.25 -47.38 -5.69
N ILE A 739 73.29 -46.55 -6.07
CA ILE A 739 73.74 -45.19 -5.48
C ILE A 739 74.46 -44.16 -6.48
N ASP A 740 74.39 -42.79 -6.33
CA ASP A 740 75.07 -41.68 -7.14
C ASP A 740 76.13 -40.81 -6.37
N THR A 741 77.23 -40.32 -7.01
CA THR A 741 78.44 -39.74 -6.30
C THR A 741 79.15 -38.50 -6.92
N THR A 742 78.73 -37.95 -8.06
CA THR A 742 79.53 -36.94 -8.82
C THR A 742 79.56 -35.54 -8.19
N ARG A 743 78.47 -35.11 -7.57
CA ARG A 743 78.28 -33.73 -7.06
C ARG A 743 79.09 -33.40 -5.81
N ILE A 744 79.40 -34.42 -5.01
CA ILE A 744 80.07 -34.30 -3.70
C ILE A 744 81.50 -33.76 -3.87
N TYR A 745 82.20 -34.14 -4.94
CA TYR A 745 83.60 -33.78 -5.14
C TYR A 745 83.85 -32.34 -5.63
N GLU A 746 82.88 -31.69 -6.28
CA GLU A 746 83.02 -30.34 -6.85
C GLU A 746 82.97 -29.23 -5.79
N LEU A 747 82.11 -29.40 -4.79
CA LEU A 747 81.88 -28.40 -3.74
C LEU A 747 83.02 -28.42 -2.71
N TYR A 748 83.58 -29.61 -2.46
CA TYR A 748 84.70 -29.79 -1.56
C TYR A 748 85.97 -29.04 -2.05
N ASP A 749 86.28 -29.08 -3.35
CA ASP A 749 87.49 -28.49 -3.93
C ASP A 749 87.61 -26.96 -3.79
N GLN A 750 86.49 -26.27 -3.63
CA GLN A 750 86.47 -24.81 -3.53
C GLN A 750 86.78 -24.33 -2.10
N VAL A 751 86.39 -25.12 -1.10
CA VAL A 751 86.67 -24.84 0.31
C VAL A 751 88.15 -25.03 0.64
N VAL A 752 88.80 -26.01 0.02
CA VAL A 752 90.22 -26.36 0.25
C VAL A 752 91.21 -25.24 -0.07
N LYS A 753 90.85 -24.34 -1.00
CA LYS A 753 91.78 -23.34 -1.57
C LYS A 753 91.81 -21.99 -0.83
N LYS A 754 91.12 -21.85 0.32
CA LYS A 754 91.04 -20.59 1.08
C LYS A 754 91.51 -20.79 2.53
N ASP A 755 92.33 -19.88 3.05
CA ASP A 755 92.74 -19.84 4.46
C ASP A 755 91.60 -19.24 5.33
N PHE A 756 91.19 -19.92 6.40
CA PHE A 756 90.20 -19.41 7.37
C PHE A 756 90.47 -19.87 8.81
N THR A 757 89.99 -19.09 9.78
CA THR A 757 90.24 -19.29 11.22
C THR A 757 89.08 -20.04 11.88
N VAL A 758 89.38 -21.08 12.68
CA VAL A 758 88.35 -21.87 13.42
C VAL A 758 88.61 -21.79 14.94
N ASN A 759 87.54 -21.70 15.73
CA ASN A 759 87.60 -21.64 17.19
C ASN A 759 87.91 -23.03 17.79
N SER A 760 88.79 -23.08 18.79
CA SER A 760 89.25 -24.31 19.45
C SER A 760 88.18 -25.09 20.23
N ASN A 761 87.04 -24.46 20.58
CA ASN A 761 85.92 -25.12 21.27
C ASN A 761 84.79 -25.57 20.33
N TYR A 762 84.82 -25.11 19.08
CA TYR A 762 83.96 -25.67 18.04
C TYR A 762 84.49 -27.06 17.71
N LYS A 763 83.73 -28.12 18.00
CA LYS A 763 84.08 -29.45 17.50
C LYS A 763 84.10 -29.32 15.98
N PHE A 764 85.26 -29.51 15.35
CA PHE A 764 85.46 -29.45 13.90
C PHE A 764 84.45 -30.29 13.09
N LEU A 765 83.79 -31.23 13.76
CA LEU A 765 82.57 -31.92 13.34
C LEU A 765 81.48 -30.98 12.80
N ASP A 766 81.32 -29.76 13.32
CA ASP A 766 80.25 -28.83 12.92
C ASP A 766 80.59 -28.03 11.67
N LEU A 767 81.88 -27.74 11.38
CA LEU A 767 82.31 -27.24 10.07
C LEU A 767 82.18 -28.34 9.01
N THR A 768 82.57 -29.57 9.36
CA THR A 768 82.47 -30.75 8.48
C THR A 768 81.00 -31.08 8.19
N LYS A 769 80.10 -30.95 9.18
CA LYS A 769 78.65 -31.06 9.01
C LYS A 769 78.05 -29.89 8.23
N SER A 770 78.54 -28.67 8.42
CA SER A 770 78.05 -27.49 7.68
C SER A 770 78.44 -27.56 6.20
N ILE A 771 79.60 -28.13 5.88
CA ILE A 771 80.01 -28.46 4.51
C ILE A 771 79.35 -29.76 4.02
N ALA A 772 79.06 -30.74 4.87
CA ALA A 772 78.40 -31.99 4.47
C ALA A 772 76.87 -31.89 4.31
N TYR A 773 76.21 -30.84 4.84
CA TYR A 773 74.80 -30.53 4.60
C TYR A 773 74.52 -29.90 3.22
N LEU A 774 75.39 -30.18 2.25
CA LEU A 774 75.17 -29.93 0.84
C LEU A 774 74.14 -30.93 0.28
N ASN A 775 72.88 -30.81 0.69
CA ASN A 775 71.74 -31.46 0.02
C ASN A 775 71.87 -33.00 -0.20
N LEU A 776 72.55 -33.72 0.71
CA LEU A 776 72.68 -35.18 0.72
C LEU A 776 71.60 -35.82 1.59
N SER A 777 71.15 -37.02 1.22
CA SER A 777 70.30 -37.89 2.05
C SER A 777 71.07 -38.48 3.22
N GLU A 778 70.36 -38.97 4.25
CA GLU A 778 70.96 -39.54 5.46
C GLU A 778 71.81 -40.79 5.17
N GLU A 779 71.43 -41.59 4.16
CA GLU A 779 72.21 -42.74 3.69
C GLU A 779 73.50 -42.33 2.97
N GLU A 780 73.47 -41.30 2.12
CA GLU A 780 74.65 -40.76 1.45
C GLU A 780 75.63 -40.13 2.44
N PHE A 781 75.10 -39.49 3.48
CA PHE A 781 75.90 -38.95 4.58
C PHE A 781 76.60 -40.06 5.38
N ASN A 782 75.88 -41.15 5.68
CA ASN A 782 76.41 -42.30 6.41
C ASN A 782 77.41 -43.14 5.57
N ALA A 783 77.42 -42.97 4.24
CA ALA A 783 78.39 -43.58 3.34
C ALA A 783 79.74 -42.84 3.29
N ILE A 784 79.90 -41.68 3.95
CA ILE A 784 81.13 -40.87 3.93
C ILE A 784 81.89 -41.02 5.25
N ASP A 785 83.18 -41.39 5.19
CA ASP A 785 84.09 -41.53 6.34
C ASP A 785 85.11 -40.37 6.36
N PHE A 786 85.10 -39.60 7.44
CA PHE A 786 85.99 -38.43 7.64
C PHE A 786 87.11 -38.78 8.63
N LYS A 787 88.36 -38.48 8.29
CA LYS A 787 89.53 -38.77 9.15
C LYS A 787 90.37 -37.53 9.40
N LEU A 788 90.60 -37.18 10.67
CA LEU A 788 91.34 -35.97 11.08
C LEU A 788 92.81 -36.30 11.42
N PHE A 789 93.72 -35.42 11.01
CA PHE A 789 95.12 -35.44 11.41
C PHE A 789 95.52 -34.05 11.96
N THR A 790 95.76 -33.93 13.26
CA THR A 790 96.32 -32.71 13.85
C THR A 790 97.82 -32.65 13.61
N LEU A 791 98.32 -31.51 13.11
CA LEU A 791 99.74 -31.36 12.78
C LEU A 791 100.52 -30.53 13.81
N ASN A 792 99.87 -29.64 14.59
CA ASN A 792 100.36 -28.97 15.82
C ASN A 792 99.25 -28.10 16.47
N ASN A 793 99.50 -27.48 17.65
CA ASN A 793 98.52 -26.66 18.42
C ASN A 793 97.93 -25.45 17.66
N ALA A 794 98.47 -25.10 16.49
CA ALA A 794 98.01 -23.99 15.67
C ALA A 794 97.50 -24.37 14.28
N SER A 795 97.56 -25.65 13.84
CA SER A 795 97.07 -26.07 12.50
C SER A 795 96.78 -27.59 12.33
N GLY A 796 95.81 -27.98 11.48
CA GLY A 796 95.43 -29.39 11.23
C GLY A 796 95.07 -29.73 9.75
N ILE A 797 95.04 -31.04 9.40
CA ILE A 797 94.68 -31.61 8.09
C ILE A 797 93.46 -32.57 8.17
N VAL A 798 92.59 -32.58 7.14
CA VAL A 798 91.40 -33.47 7.04
C VAL A 798 91.44 -34.34 5.78
N ASP A 799 91.21 -35.66 5.92
CA ASP A 799 91.05 -36.66 4.85
C ASP A 799 89.55 -37.06 4.69
N ILE A 800 89.04 -37.21 3.46
CA ILE A 800 87.67 -37.70 3.16
C ILE A 800 87.70 -38.97 2.29
N LYS A 801 86.91 -40.01 2.64
CA LYS A 801 86.69 -41.24 1.85
C LYS A 801 85.20 -41.64 1.79
N ILE A 802 84.75 -42.28 0.71
CA ILE A 802 83.37 -42.82 0.56
C ILE A 802 83.40 -44.37 0.65
N LYS A 803 82.49 -45.00 1.40
CA LYS A 803 82.41 -46.45 1.69
C LYS A 803 81.06 -47.05 1.27
N ASP A 804 81.07 -48.35 0.93
CA ASP A 804 79.90 -49.24 1.02
C ASP A 804 80.13 -50.34 2.09
N GLN A 805 79.05 -50.96 2.56
CA GLN A 805 78.86 -51.74 3.78
C GLN A 805 79.67 -53.05 3.88
N TYR A 806 80.35 -53.49 2.80
CA TYR A 806 81.20 -54.70 2.79
C TYR A 806 82.63 -54.54 2.20
N LYS A 807 83.17 -53.32 2.12
CA LYS A 807 84.61 -53.06 1.79
C LYS A 807 85.14 -53.66 0.46
N ASN A 808 84.32 -53.84 -0.58
CA ASN A 808 84.81 -54.17 -1.94
C ASN A 808 84.67 -52.97 -2.89
N TYR A 809 85.70 -52.72 -3.70
CA TYR A 809 85.80 -51.57 -4.61
C TYR A 809 85.20 -51.90 -5.99
N TYR A 810 84.26 -51.09 -6.46
CA TYR A 810 84.08 -50.84 -7.89
C TYR A 810 84.33 -49.36 -8.19
N THR A 811 84.82 -49.09 -9.40
CA THR A 811 85.47 -47.85 -9.84
C THR A 811 84.62 -46.59 -9.64
N LEU A 812 85.03 -45.74 -8.70
CA LEU A 812 84.69 -44.31 -8.68
C LEU A 812 85.73 -43.55 -9.51
N SER A 813 85.30 -42.82 -10.53
CA SER A 813 86.14 -41.89 -11.26
C SER A 813 86.40 -40.63 -10.43
N GLY A 814 87.39 -40.65 -9.52
CA GLY A 814 87.90 -39.47 -8.80
C GLY A 814 88.35 -39.79 -7.35
N GLY A 815 89.66 -39.73 -7.07
CA GLY A 815 90.29 -40.19 -5.81
C GLY A 815 90.31 -39.22 -4.60
N GLU A 816 91.10 -39.55 -3.57
CA GLU A 816 91.24 -38.91 -2.23
C GLU A 816 91.72 -37.42 -2.25
N LYS A 817 91.24 -36.56 -1.32
CA LYS A 817 91.58 -35.11 -1.23
C LYS A 817 91.82 -34.58 0.21
N ARG A 818 92.71 -33.57 0.39
CA ARG A 818 93.24 -33.02 1.68
C ARG A 818 93.15 -31.49 1.83
N VAL A 819 92.98 -30.96 3.07
CA VAL A 819 92.88 -29.49 3.40
C VAL A 819 93.67 -29.10 4.66
N SER A 820 94.15 -27.85 4.80
CA SER A 820 94.86 -27.29 6.00
C SER A 820 94.17 -26.04 6.61
N TYR A 821 94.26 -25.79 7.93
CA TYR A 821 93.64 -24.61 8.63
C TYR A 821 94.38 -24.17 9.93
N TYR A 822 94.00 -23.02 10.56
CA TYR A 822 94.62 -22.47 11.81
C TYR A 822 93.66 -22.32 13.03
N MET A 823 94.18 -22.42 14.27
CA MET A 823 93.46 -22.26 15.56
C MET A 823 93.81 -20.95 16.30
N ALA A 824 92.84 -20.22 16.86
CA ALA A 824 93.08 -18.97 17.62
C ALA A 824 93.26 -19.19 19.15
N GLU A 825 94.10 -18.39 19.82
CA GLU A 825 94.41 -18.51 21.27
C GLU A 825 93.35 -17.88 22.21
N LEU A 826 93.15 -18.53 23.36
CA LEU A 826 92.16 -18.23 24.40
C LEU A 826 92.52 -16.99 25.27
N GLY A 827 92.28 -15.78 24.75
CA GLY A 827 92.12 -14.54 25.55
C GLY A 827 90.66 -14.07 25.61
N ARG A 828 90.32 -13.00 26.36
CA ARG A 828 88.95 -12.41 26.33
C ARG A 828 88.52 -11.95 24.92
N ASP A 829 89.48 -11.65 24.04
CA ASP A 829 89.29 -11.38 22.60
C ASP A 829 89.33 -12.64 21.71
N GLY A 830 89.54 -13.83 22.28
CA GLY A 830 89.89 -15.09 21.61
C GLY A 830 88.73 -15.98 21.15
N LEU A 831 87.48 -15.52 21.23
CA LEU A 831 86.29 -16.25 20.74
C LEU A 831 85.71 -15.68 19.44
N LYS A 832 86.40 -14.71 18.81
CA LYS A 832 85.98 -14.14 17.53
C LYS A 832 86.09 -15.19 16.43
N GLN A 833 84.97 -15.48 15.77
CA GLN A 833 84.86 -16.46 14.69
C GLN A 833 84.42 -15.76 13.39
N GLU A 834 85.08 -16.11 12.29
CA GLU A 834 84.78 -15.58 10.95
C GLU A 834 83.48 -16.14 10.39
N THR A 835 82.77 -15.35 9.59
CA THR A 835 81.59 -15.78 8.82
C THR A 835 82.05 -16.36 7.48
N ILE A 836 81.61 -17.56 7.12
CA ILE A 836 81.88 -18.18 5.82
C ILE A 836 80.60 -18.15 4.98
N ALA A 837 80.67 -17.60 3.77
CA ALA A 837 79.52 -17.50 2.88
C ALA A 837 79.87 -17.78 1.41
N GLU A 838 78.89 -18.14 0.60
CA GLU A 838 79.00 -18.29 -0.85
C GLU A 838 78.27 -17.16 -1.56
N ASP A 839 78.87 -16.57 -2.59
CA ASP A 839 78.17 -15.61 -3.46
C ASP A 839 77.32 -16.30 -4.54
N SER A 840 76.47 -15.54 -5.26
CA SER A 840 75.61 -16.10 -6.30
C SER A 840 76.33 -16.83 -7.45
N LYS A 841 77.65 -16.68 -7.58
CA LYS A 841 78.46 -17.35 -8.60
C LYS A 841 79.11 -18.64 -8.07
N GLY A 842 78.78 -19.05 -6.85
CA GLY A 842 79.30 -20.26 -6.22
C GLY A 842 80.63 -20.07 -5.52
N ASN A 843 81.18 -18.84 -5.41
CA ASN A 843 82.48 -18.64 -4.78
C ASN A 843 82.33 -18.48 -3.27
N ILE A 844 83.09 -19.28 -2.52
CA ILE A 844 83.19 -19.16 -1.05
C ILE A 844 83.95 -17.89 -0.67
N GLN A 845 83.55 -17.16 0.38
CA GLN A 845 84.17 -15.96 0.94
C GLN A 845 84.22 -16.07 2.46
N VAL A 846 85.24 -15.49 3.08
CA VAL A 846 85.49 -15.53 4.53
C VAL A 846 85.55 -14.09 5.05
N TYR A 847 84.74 -13.77 6.06
CA TYR A 847 84.59 -12.42 6.57
C TYR A 847 84.97 -12.30 8.04
N PRO A 848 85.78 -11.28 8.41
CA PRO A 848 86.11 -11.03 9.80
C PRO A 848 84.90 -10.46 10.56
N PRO A 849 84.74 -10.78 11.86
CA PRO A 849 83.52 -10.46 12.62
C PRO A 849 83.25 -8.95 12.84
N THR A 850 84.23 -8.06 12.65
CA THR A 850 84.17 -6.63 13.03
C THR A 850 84.10 -5.61 11.88
N VAL A 851 84.26 -6.00 10.61
CA VAL A 851 84.32 -5.02 9.48
C VAL A 851 82.97 -4.91 8.76
N SER A 852 82.57 -3.70 8.36
CA SER A 852 81.36 -3.45 7.55
C SER A 852 81.49 -4.05 6.15
N LEU A 853 80.52 -4.88 5.76
CA LEU A 853 80.46 -5.51 4.44
C LEU A 853 79.71 -4.63 3.43
N GLU A 854 80.41 -3.73 2.73
CA GLU A 854 79.91 -3.24 1.44
C GLU A 854 80.20 -4.29 0.35
N ASN A 855 79.47 -5.40 0.37
CA ASN A 855 79.62 -6.45 -0.64
C ASN A 855 78.50 -6.31 -1.69
N LYS A 856 78.85 -5.87 -2.90
CA LYS A 856 77.90 -5.56 -4.00
C LYS A 856 77.31 -6.80 -4.69
N ASN A 857 77.63 -8.01 -4.23
CA ASN A 857 77.13 -9.26 -4.82
C ASN A 857 75.77 -9.63 -4.22
N ASP A 858 74.83 -10.08 -5.07
CA ASP A 858 73.53 -10.62 -4.68
C ASP A 858 73.64 -12.13 -4.37
N GLY A 859 72.64 -12.72 -3.71
CA GLY A 859 72.54 -14.18 -3.56
C GLY A 859 73.45 -14.83 -2.52
N ILE A 860 73.79 -14.13 -1.43
CA ILE A 860 74.78 -14.63 -0.48
C ILE A 860 74.19 -15.71 0.42
N LYS A 861 74.87 -16.87 0.51
CA LYS A 861 74.50 -17.99 1.40
C LYS A 861 75.53 -18.15 2.50
N VAL A 862 75.17 -17.89 3.75
CA VAL A 862 76.06 -18.04 4.90
C VAL A 862 76.03 -19.48 5.40
N TYR A 863 77.18 -20.16 5.34
CA TYR A 863 77.35 -21.54 5.79
C TYR A 863 77.87 -21.63 7.22
N GLN A 864 78.68 -20.66 7.65
CA GLN A 864 79.15 -20.55 9.03
C GLN A 864 78.79 -19.17 9.57
N ILE A 865 78.07 -19.16 10.69
CA ILE A 865 77.75 -17.93 11.43
C ILE A 865 78.98 -17.54 12.26
N GLY A 866 79.53 -16.35 12.02
CA GLY A 866 80.60 -15.80 12.83
C GLY A 866 80.12 -15.41 14.23
N ILE A 867 81.04 -15.42 15.19
CA ILE A 867 80.80 -15.03 16.58
C ILE A 867 81.60 -13.76 16.86
N ASP A 868 80.95 -12.78 17.48
CA ASP A 868 81.60 -11.59 18.03
C ASP A 868 81.23 -11.39 19.50
N TYR A 869 81.97 -10.56 20.21
CA TYR A 869 81.72 -10.24 21.61
C TYR A 869 81.36 -8.76 21.76
N TYR A 870 80.11 -8.49 22.14
CA TYR A 870 79.56 -7.13 22.21
C TYR A 870 78.63 -6.98 23.42
N GLN A 871 78.81 -5.90 24.19
CA GLN A 871 78.03 -5.59 25.40
C GLN A 871 77.87 -6.78 26.36
N GLU A 872 79.00 -7.39 26.74
CA GLU A 872 79.07 -8.53 27.66
C GLU A 872 78.34 -9.81 27.19
N ALA A 873 77.96 -9.88 25.91
CA ALA A 873 77.30 -11.04 25.32
C ALA A 873 78.01 -11.50 24.04
N PHE A 874 77.92 -12.79 23.75
CA PHE A 874 78.30 -13.33 22.45
C PHE A 874 77.16 -13.10 21.46
N VAL A 875 77.46 -12.41 20.37
CA VAL A 875 76.53 -12.02 19.32
C VAL A 875 76.94 -12.62 17.99
N ILE A 876 76.00 -12.67 17.05
CA ILE A 876 76.31 -13.01 15.67
C ILE A 876 77.19 -11.90 15.09
N GLY A 877 78.34 -12.29 14.53
CA GLY A 877 79.21 -11.39 13.78
C GLY A 877 78.48 -10.77 12.59
N ARG A 878 78.90 -9.60 12.13
CA ARG A 878 78.12 -8.81 11.15
C ARG A 878 77.87 -9.60 9.85
N LEU A 879 76.59 -9.82 9.52
CA LEU A 879 76.16 -10.54 8.33
C LEU A 879 76.21 -9.68 7.05
N PRO A 880 76.37 -10.27 5.86
CA PRO A 880 76.35 -9.55 4.57
C PRO A 880 74.96 -8.93 4.25
N GLU A 881 74.93 -7.75 3.62
CA GLU A 881 73.68 -7.01 3.35
C GLU A 881 72.69 -7.73 2.41
N ASN A 882 73.20 -8.52 1.44
CA ASN A 882 72.41 -9.29 0.47
C ASN A 882 72.28 -10.78 0.83
N LEU A 883 72.15 -11.08 2.12
CA LEU A 883 71.94 -12.44 2.63
C LEU A 883 70.62 -13.04 2.13
N GLU A 884 70.69 -14.20 1.47
CA GLU A 884 69.52 -14.98 1.03
C GLU A 884 69.34 -16.29 1.81
N LYS A 885 70.43 -16.99 2.14
CA LYS A 885 70.40 -18.22 2.94
C LYS A 885 71.32 -18.16 4.13
N ILE A 886 70.96 -18.80 5.23
CA ILE A 886 71.74 -18.90 6.46
C ILE A 886 71.78 -20.34 6.96
N SER A 887 72.83 -20.66 7.71
CA SER A 887 72.99 -21.95 8.37
C SER A 887 71.79 -22.26 9.29
N PRO A 888 71.25 -23.49 9.27
CA PRO A 888 70.20 -23.92 10.19
C PRO A 888 70.70 -24.09 11.63
N TYR A 889 72.01 -23.99 11.87
CA TYR A 889 72.61 -24.15 13.20
C TYR A 889 73.10 -22.81 13.73
N LEU A 890 72.49 -22.37 14.84
CA LEU A 890 72.98 -21.24 15.62
C LEU A 890 74.11 -21.72 16.55
N PRO A 891 75.30 -21.06 16.57
CA PRO A 891 76.36 -21.40 17.49
C PRO A 891 75.88 -21.36 18.94
N ILE A 892 76.26 -22.37 19.72
CA ILE A 892 75.75 -22.58 21.08
C ILE A 892 76.27 -21.53 22.07
N GLU A 893 77.36 -20.87 21.70
CA GLU A 893 77.99 -19.75 22.38
C GLU A 893 77.17 -18.46 22.25
N ILE A 894 76.32 -18.31 21.23
CA ILE A 894 75.51 -17.10 21.05
C ILE A 894 74.50 -16.99 22.19
N THR A 895 74.60 -15.89 22.94
CA THR A 895 73.69 -15.56 24.04
C THR A 895 72.80 -14.35 23.73
N SER A 896 73.04 -13.67 22.61
CA SER A 896 72.33 -12.47 22.18
C SER A 896 72.20 -12.41 20.66
N LEU A 897 71.00 -12.09 20.16
CA LEU A 897 70.72 -11.81 18.75
C LEU A 897 70.63 -10.30 18.47
N TYR A 898 71.28 -9.48 19.31
CA TYR A 898 71.30 -8.04 19.15
C TYR A 898 71.68 -7.64 17.72
N SER A 899 70.75 -6.96 17.02
CA SER A 899 70.93 -6.45 15.66
C SER A 899 71.38 -7.46 14.59
N ALA A 900 71.21 -8.77 14.81
CA ALA A 900 71.78 -9.81 13.95
C ALA A 900 71.36 -9.70 12.47
N PHE A 901 70.12 -9.30 12.19
CA PHE A 901 69.58 -9.11 10.84
C PHE A 901 69.11 -7.67 10.58
N PHE A 902 69.70 -6.70 11.28
CA PHE A 902 69.32 -5.30 11.14
C PHE A 902 69.58 -4.80 9.70
N ASN A 903 68.55 -4.22 9.07
CA ASN A 903 68.52 -3.74 7.68
C ASN A 903 68.82 -4.77 6.58
N LEU A 904 68.72 -6.08 6.85
CA LEU A 904 68.86 -7.12 5.83
C LEU A 904 67.59 -7.23 4.97
N LYS A 905 67.43 -6.32 4.00
CA LYS A 905 66.18 -6.11 3.25
C LYS A 905 65.73 -7.30 2.42
N LYS A 906 66.64 -8.17 1.97
CA LYS A 906 66.33 -9.35 1.12
C LYS A 906 66.18 -10.66 1.92
N PHE A 907 66.56 -10.68 3.20
CA PHE A 907 66.64 -11.92 3.97
C PHE A 907 65.25 -12.49 4.30
N ASN A 908 65.02 -13.76 3.96
CA ASN A 908 63.77 -14.48 4.23
C ASN A 908 63.96 -16.02 4.18
N ASP A 909 64.95 -16.59 4.87
CA ASP A 909 65.27 -18.03 4.82
C ASP A 909 64.59 -18.86 5.92
N PRO A 910 63.80 -19.91 5.61
CA PRO A 910 63.17 -20.78 6.60
C PRO A 910 64.13 -21.52 7.54
N ASN A 911 65.42 -21.64 7.20
CA ASN A 911 66.42 -22.29 8.08
C ASN A 911 66.49 -21.68 9.48
N ILE A 912 66.15 -20.40 9.63
CA ILE A 912 66.11 -19.70 10.92
C ILE A 912 65.14 -20.33 11.94
N LYS A 913 64.13 -21.08 11.48
CA LYS A 913 63.17 -21.81 12.33
C LYS A 913 63.85 -22.90 13.15
N GLN A 914 64.97 -23.45 12.65
CA GLN A 914 65.68 -24.57 13.27
C GLN A 914 66.59 -24.12 14.43
N TRP A 915 66.78 -22.82 14.60
CA TRP A 915 67.67 -22.28 15.62
C TRP A 915 67.17 -22.55 17.03
N ASN A 916 68.04 -23.12 17.85
CA ASN A 916 67.80 -23.24 19.28
C ASN A 916 68.10 -21.91 19.99
N VAL A 917 67.08 -21.07 20.11
CA VAL A 917 67.19 -19.75 20.77
C VAL A 917 66.95 -19.79 22.29
N SER A 918 66.87 -20.97 22.91
CA SER A 918 66.55 -21.10 24.34
C SER A 918 67.57 -20.44 25.28
N ARG A 919 68.78 -20.14 24.80
CA ARG A 919 69.85 -19.47 25.54
C ARG A 919 69.90 -17.96 25.33
N ILE A 920 69.09 -17.45 24.40
CA ILE A 920 69.13 -16.04 24.00
C ILE A 920 68.42 -15.19 25.04
N THR A 921 69.13 -14.18 25.54
CA THR A 921 68.62 -13.25 26.55
C THR A 921 68.28 -11.86 25.99
N ASN A 922 68.75 -11.54 24.78
CA ASN A 922 68.56 -10.23 24.14
C ASN A 922 68.28 -10.40 22.64
N MET A 923 67.15 -9.85 22.16
CA MET A 923 66.74 -9.81 20.75
C MET A 923 66.43 -8.37 20.29
N ASN A 924 67.12 -7.39 20.87
CA ASN A 924 66.95 -5.99 20.45
C ASN A 924 67.35 -5.81 18.99
N ALA A 925 66.48 -5.14 18.23
CA ALA A 925 66.67 -4.80 16.82
C ALA A 925 67.01 -5.97 15.88
N THR A 926 66.77 -7.23 16.29
CA THR A 926 67.19 -8.42 15.54
C THR A 926 66.73 -8.39 14.08
N PHE A 927 65.49 -7.98 13.80
CA PHE A 927 64.94 -7.83 12.44
C PHE A 927 64.56 -6.39 12.10
N GLY A 928 65.13 -5.40 12.80
CA GLY A 928 64.84 -3.99 12.55
C GLY A 928 65.22 -3.61 11.12
N GLY A 929 64.28 -3.13 10.31
CA GLY A 929 64.49 -2.75 8.91
C GLY A 929 64.62 -3.91 7.91
N ALA A 930 64.43 -5.17 8.33
CA ALA A 930 64.45 -6.34 7.45
C ALA A 930 63.14 -6.45 6.65
N THR A 931 63.03 -5.67 5.56
CA THR A 931 61.74 -5.45 4.88
C THR A 931 61.09 -6.68 4.25
N SER A 932 61.86 -7.68 3.82
CA SER A 932 61.32 -8.92 3.20
C SER A 932 61.11 -10.07 4.17
N PHE A 933 61.54 -9.94 5.42
CA PHE A 933 61.51 -11.04 6.38
C PHE A 933 60.07 -11.37 6.81
N ASN A 934 59.67 -12.63 6.62
CA ASN A 934 58.36 -13.17 7.01
C ASN A 934 58.41 -14.69 7.31
N GLN A 935 59.53 -15.20 7.84
CA GLN A 935 59.67 -16.62 8.14
C GLN A 935 59.03 -17.00 9.49
N ASP A 936 58.47 -18.21 9.55
CA ASP A 936 57.87 -18.76 10.77
C ASP A 936 58.92 -18.99 11.86
N ILE A 937 58.86 -18.15 12.89
CA ILE A 937 59.65 -18.22 14.12
C ILE A 937 58.75 -18.47 15.35
N SER A 938 57.52 -18.93 15.15
CA SER A 938 56.55 -19.20 16.22
C SER A 938 57.06 -20.27 17.20
N GLY A 939 57.84 -21.24 16.70
CA GLY A 939 58.42 -22.33 17.49
C GLY A 939 59.65 -21.98 18.33
N TRP A 940 60.10 -20.72 18.30
CA TRP A 940 61.24 -20.27 19.10
C TRP A 940 60.93 -20.27 20.61
N ASN A 941 61.81 -20.91 21.39
CA ASN A 941 61.71 -20.89 22.86
C ASN A 941 62.24 -19.55 23.41
N THR A 942 61.32 -18.62 23.66
CA THR A 942 61.59 -17.25 24.13
C THR A 942 61.60 -17.10 25.66
N SER A 943 61.51 -18.19 26.42
CA SER A 943 61.35 -18.18 27.89
C SER A 943 62.50 -17.57 28.70
N ASN A 944 63.66 -17.33 28.08
CA ASN A 944 64.83 -16.69 28.68
C ASN A 944 65.10 -15.26 28.18
N LEU A 945 64.23 -14.72 27.33
CA LEU A 945 64.38 -13.40 26.75
C LEU A 945 64.12 -12.29 27.78
N ASN A 946 65.07 -11.37 27.91
CA ASN A 946 64.96 -10.20 28.81
C ASN A 946 64.60 -8.91 28.06
N SER A 947 64.95 -8.77 26.78
CA SER A 947 64.74 -7.53 26.02
C SER A 947 64.55 -7.79 24.52
N MET A 948 63.63 -7.04 23.89
CA MET A 948 63.33 -7.09 22.45
C MET A 948 62.92 -5.72 21.86
N ASN A 949 63.54 -4.66 22.34
CA ASN A 949 63.34 -3.30 21.84
C ASN A 949 63.61 -3.24 20.33
N ASN A 950 62.72 -2.60 19.57
CA ASN A 950 62.82 -2.43 18.12
C ASN A 950 62.96 -3.74 17.31
N MET A 951 62.62 -4.91 17.87
CA MET A 951 62.92 -6.21 17.26
C MET A 951 62.43 -6.34 15.81
N PHE A 952 61.23 -5.86 15.50
CA PHE A 952 60.62 -5.87 14.17
C PHE A 952 60.42 -4.47 13.59
N LYS A 953 61.03 -3.42 14.17
CA LYS A 953 60.83 -2.03 13.73
C LYS A 953 61.15 -1.87 12.24
N GLY A 954 60.16 -1.55 11.42
CA GLY A 954 60.32 -1.37 9.96
C GLY A 954 60.42 -2.65 9.14
N ALA A 955 60.13 -3.83 9.71
CA ALA A 955 60.05 -5.10 8.98
C ALA A 955 58.73 -5.21 8.20
N VAL A 956 58.58 -4.41 7.13
CA VAL A 956 57.27 -4.10 6.52
C VAL A 956 56.41 -5.31 6.11
N ASN A 957 57.01 -6.44 5.71
CA ASN A 957 56.31 -7.66 5.27
C ASN A 957 56.12 -8.71 6.37
N PHE A 958 56.65 -8.49 7.57
CA PHE A 958 56.55 -9.47 8.64
C PHE A 958 55.10 -9.63 9.10
N ASN A 959 54.57 -10.84 9.05
CA ASN A 959 53.20 -11.18 9.41
C ASN A 959 53.12 -12.66 9.83
N GLN A 960 53.70 -12.99 10.98
CA GLN A 960 53.66 -14.34 11.57
C GLN A 960 52.87 -14.34 12.88
N ASN A 961 52.28 -15.49 13.22
CA ASN A 961 51.61 -15.67 14.51
C ASN A 961 52.65 -16.00 15.59
N LEU A 962 52.90 -15.06 16.50
CA LEU A 962 53.81 -15.22 17.63
C LEU A 962 53.07 -15.26 18.98
N GLY A 963 51.76 -15.55 18.97
CA GLY A 963 50.93 -15.62 20.18
C GLY A 963 51.38 -16.68 21.19
N PHE A 964 52.13 -17.69 20.74
CA PHE A 964 52.66 -18.79 21.57
C PHE A 964 53.98 -18.48 22.27
N TRP A 965 54.58 -17.32 22.03
CA TRP A 965 55.84 -16.94 22.67
C TRP A 965 55.67 -16.69 24.17
N ASN A 966 56.54 -17.33 24.97
CA ASN A 966 56.62 -17.07 26.41
C ASN A 966 57.53 -15.87 26.68
N VAL A 967 56.92 -14.70 26.83
CA VAL A 967 57.60 -13.41 27.03
C VAL A 967 57.57 -12.91 28.47
N ASN A 968 57.31 -13.80 29.45
CA ASN A 968 57.11 -13.42 30.85
C ASN A 968 58.34 -12.78 31.52
N LYS A 969 59.56 -13.03 31.00
CA LYS A 969 60.80 -12.45 31.51
C LYS A 969 61.22 -11.16 30.80
N VAL A 970 60.50 -10.75 29.75
CA VAL A 970 60.85 -9.57 28.97
C VAL A 970 60.54 -8.31 29.78
N LYS A 971 61.59 -7.51 30.01
CA LYS A 971 61.53 -6.26 30.78
C LYS A 971 61.41 -5.01 29.90
N SER A 972 61.82 -5.09 28.63
CA SER A 972 61.75 -3.96 27.68
C SER A 972 61.46 -4.41 26.25
N TYR A 973 60.47 -3.78 25.62
CA TYR A 973 60.01 -4.05 24.26
C TYR A 973 59.59 -2.76 23.51
N GLU A 974 60.24 -1.63 23.80
CA GLU A 974 59.94 -0.35 23.16
C GLU A 974 60.03 -0.42 21.64
N ASN A 975 59.06 0.18 20.94
CA ASN A 975 59.00 0.22 19.48
C ASN A 975 59.07 -1.18 18.79
N PHE A 976 58.64 -2.24 19.50
CA PHE A 976 58.74 -3.65 19.09
C PHE A 976 58.44 -3.90 17.62
N ASP A 977 57.34 -3.37 17.11
CA ASP A 977 56.81 -3.56 15.76
C ASP A 977 56.45 -2.24 15.06
N SER A 978 57.08 -1.14 15.47
CA SER A 978 56.81 0.17 14.88
C SER A 978 57.13 0.17 13.37
N ASN A 979 56.22 0.68 12.54
CA ASN A 979 56.31 0.67 11.07
C ASN A 979 56.31 -0.73 10.40
N THR A 980 55.77 -1.75 11.06
CA THR A 980 55.59 -3.12 10.51
C THR A 980 54.18 -3.28 9.90
N LYS A 981 53.97 -2.75 8.70
CA LYS A 981 52.62 -2.51 8.14
C LYS A 981 51.82 -3.76 7.79
N ALA A 982 52.46 -4.87 7.42
CA ALA A 982 51.76 -6.10 7.04
C ALA A 982 51.32 -6.97 8.23
N TRP A 983 51.73 -6.64 9.47
CA TRP A 983 51.51 -7.51 10.62
C TRP A 983 50.08 -7.44 11.15
N VAL A 984 49.26 -8.42 10.76
CA VAL A 984 47.86 -8.61 11.17
C VAL A 984 47.64 -9.88 12.00
N LEU A 985 48.54 -10.87 11.90
CA LEU A 985 48.52 -12.08 12.73
C LEU A 985 48.88 -11.76 14.20
N GLN A 986 48.48 -12.67 15.10
CA GLN A 986 48.59 -12.47 16.54
C GLN A 986 50.04 -12.21 16.99
N LYS A 987 50.22 -11.10 17.72
CA LYS A 987 51.48 -10.69 18.35
C LYS A 987 51.67 -11.40 19.69
N PRO A 988 52.89 -11.47 20.25
CA PRO A 988 53.10 -12.01 21.59
C PRO A 988 52.27 -11.24 22.62
N LEU A 989 51.83 -11.93 23.68
CA LEU A 989 51.10 -11.31 24.78
C LEU A 989 52.06 -10.49 25.66
N LEU A 990 52.31 -9.24 25.28
CA LEU A 990 53.18 -8.33 26.02
C LEU A 990 52.45 -7.80 27.25
N ALA A 991 53.00 -8.03 28.44
CA ALA A 991 52.48 -7.43 29.67
C ALA A 991 52.73 -5.91 29.62
N LYS A 992 51.66 -5.11 29.60
CA LYS A 992 51.76 -3.64 29.78
C LYS A 992 52.36 -3.39 31.17
N TYR A 993 53.54 -2.79 31.23
CA TYR A 993 54.04 -2.09 32.40
C TYR A 993 53.75 -0.60 32.27
#